data_AF-A0A117E1X2-F1
#
_entry.id   AF-A0A117E1X2-F1
#
_cell.length_a   1.000
_cell.length_b   1.000
_cell.length_c   1.000
_cell.angle_alpha   90.00
_cell.angle_beta   90.00
_cell.angle_gamma   90.00
#
_symmetry.space_group_name_H-M   'P 1'
#
loop_
_entity.id
_entity.type
_entity.pdbx_description
1 polymer ?
#
loop_
_entity_poly.entity_id
_entity_poly.type
_entity_poly.pdbx_seq_one_letter_code
_entity_poly.pdbx_strand_id
1 'polypeptide(L)'
;MTTTNTTILITGAAGGIGLATSRHFNALHPTSTIILTDLPTHQETTESLIQGTFPHPEKAVFLPADILDWGQMTRLFRTIAREYGGVDVVVANAGMMESTSVLDLEDVDEETGELREGLEARRVVGVNLLGTLSTLRLAMYHMKEKEKKNGSIVLVASTSGYFGGTGVTAYVASKHGVVGLLRASQVTAQKYSIRVNAVAPFMTPTRMTAGFSQNWQDAGLEANSPERVAEVIEQVGMDTDRRGSCMLCEVLFDQRIPPRVVETVQRARERPAVPFLMGVEYIEFSHAKDGLEPQLCNCASSQNLVEIASAEHLRHNAAANLAAEWKLGVKEWLVLTCVSLLMTMDAFNATVVLPLITNLSATSEQPLGNTLWIEASYLLASAASQPFSVMLAAIFGVGPIALGAAVLATVGTGVCSGSMSLACLVPGRFVQGVGCGGVIATSLLMIDEVIPYPHQARFTGYAFQTRVIGAIVGLIFGGLLVDHAVWTFYASLGFCALGLLVIPFAVELRTYKRIAKCKACELDWQGAVLTFMGMGCLLIGVNWGGILYEWSNWHVLVVLGAGAASIIVLVLYESLWSVHPLFSSTIFSSIARTTLYLGSLLHGFLLSCHLLNCALYLRLVQDLSSAFEGLSLLTVFSPALLALILTEKVRLLRGPSIFPWMVRIGWLCSVLATGFFIILDDSTPPQIWVFILLGAGIGHSLLISGYHRGVHHIHQPSRDSEHYPASSILMYSLLRTWGMCIAVPVGGAIVLHRIVREEGAERSHLEFHAGEAVISQQGRDQKEMLVGGFRMLWRVMVGASALGGVSSLFVKRCIAECDVTSEND
;
A
#
# COMPACT_ATOMS: atom_id res chain seq x y z
N MET A 1 -45.01 -35.08 15.43
CA MET A 1 -44.15 -34.44 14.42
C MET A 1 -44.28 -35.25 13.14
N THR A 2 -44.93 -34.70 12.11
CA THR A 2 -45.14 -35.37 10.81
C THR A 2 -43.79 -35.56 10.10
N THR A 3 -43.30 -36.81 10.09
CA THR A 3 -42.07 -37.23 9.40
C THR A 3 -42.25 -37.09 7.88
N THR A 4 -41.74 -36.01 7.29
CA THR A 4 -41.74 -35.84 5.84
C THR A 4 -40.60 -36.67 5.25
N ASN A 5 -40.93 -37.68 4.42
CA ASN A 5 -39.96 -38.40 3.60
C ASN A 5 -39.16 -37.37 2.77
N THR A 6 -37.85 -37.35 2.94
CA THR A 6 -36.94 -36.42 2.25
C THR A 6 -36.19 -37.19 1.17
N THR A 7 -36.11 -36.64 -0.03
CA THR A 7 -35.38 -37.28 -1.14
C THR A 7 -34.04 -36.57 -1.36
N ILE A 8 -32.95 -37.32 -1.27
CA ILE A 8 -31.57 -36.82 -1.32
C ILE A 8 -30.86 -37.39 -2.54
N LEU A 9 -30.41 -36.55 -3.46
CA LEU A 9 -29.66 -36.94 -4.67
C LEU A 9 -28.18 -36.63 -4.50
N ILE A 10 -27.30 -37.60 -4.77
CA ILE A 10 -25.84 -37.44 -4.69
C ILE A 10 -25.21 -37.84 -6.02
N THR A 11 -24.44 -36.94 -6.64
CA THR A 11 -23.69 -37.21 -7.88
C THR A 11 -22.29 -37.73 -7.59
N GLY A 12 -21.74 -38.58 -8.47
CA GLY A 12 -20.43 -39.20 -8.25
C GLY A 12 -20.46 -40.15 -7.05
N ALA A 13 -21.58 -40.86 -6.89
CA ALA A 13 -21.90 -41.62 -5.68
C ALA A 13 -21.35 -43.06 -5.69
N ALA A 14 -20.67 -43.50 -6.75
CA ALA A 14 -20.11 -44.87 -6.85
C ALA A 14 -18.79 -45.06 -6.08
N GLY A 15 -18.18 -44.00 -5.55
CA GLY A 15 -16.93 -44.11 -4.79
C GLY A 15 -16.54 -42.86 -3.99
N GLY A 16 -15.44 -42.96 -3.24
CA GLY A 16 -14.83 -41.85 -2.50
C GLY A 16 -15.80 -41.12 -1.57
N ILE A 17 -15.74 -39.78 -1.60
CA ILE A 17 -16.60 -38.90 -0.79
C ILE A 17 -18.09 -39.13 -1.10
N GLY A 18 -18.47 -39.36 -2.35
CA GLY A 18 -19.87 -39.52 -2.75
C GLY A 18 -20.52 -40.78 -2.18
N LEU A 19 -19.79 -41.91 -2.21
CA LEU A 19 -20.25 -43.17 -1.60
C LEU A 19 -20.33 -43.04 -0.07
N ALA A 20 -19.31 -42.45 0.56
CA ALA A 20 -19.30 -42.21 2.00
C ALA A 20 -20.47 -41.31 2.43
N THR A 21 -20.73 -40.24 1.66
CA THR A 21 -21.87 -39.31 1.86
C THR A 21 -23.20 -40.06 1.74
N SER A 22 -23.35 -40.90 0.72
CA SER A 22 -24.57 -41.69 0.50
C SER A 22 -24.85 -42.64 1.66
N ARG A 23 -23.81 -43.35 2.13
CA ARG A 23 -23.91 -44.25 3.28
C ARG A 23 -24.20 -43.49 4.58
N HIS A 24 -23.60 -42.31 4.76
CA HIS A 24 -23.78 -41.48 5.96
C HIS A 24 -25.20 -40.92 6.06
N PHE A 25 -25.74 -40.35 4.96
CA PHE A 25 -27.14 -39.93 4.92
C PHE A 25 -28.11 -41.09 5.14
N ASN A 26 -27.82 -42.28 4.57
CA ASN A 26 -28.65 -43.46 4.77
C ASN A 26 -28.66 -43.92 6.25
N ALA A 27 -27.52 -43.81 6.93
CA ALA A 27 -27.39 -44.17 8.35
C ALA A 27 -28.14 -43.19 9.27
N LEU A 28 -28.01 -41.88 9.05
CA LEU A 28 -28.59 -40.86 9.93
C LEU A 28 -30.07 -40.55 9.65
N HIS A 29 -30.52 -40.79 8.42
CA HIS A 29 -31.87 -40.44 7.98
C HIS A 29 -32.63 -41.66 7.45
N PRO A 30 -33.01 -42.62 8.32
CA PRO A 30 -33.61 -43.89 7.90
C PRO A 30 -34.97 -43.76 7.21
N THR A 31 -35.62 -42.60 7.32
CA THR A 31 -36.89 -42.31 6.63
C THR A 31 -36.69 -41.69 5.24
N SER A 32 -35.50 -41.20 4.94
CA SER A 32 -35.17 -40.50 3.69
C SER A 32 -34.81 -41.47 2.58
N THR A 33 -35.12 -41.12 1.34
CA THR A 33 -34.70 -41.89 0.16
C THR A 33 -33.42 -41.30 -0.41
N ILE A 34 -32.37 -42.12 -0.46
CA ILE A 34 -31.04 -41.75 -0.98
C ILE A 34 -30.92 -42.21 -2.42
N ILE A 35 -30.76 -41.27 -3.33
CA ILE A 35 -30.60 -41.51 -4.76
C ILE A 35 -29.14 -41.29 -5.12
N LEU A 36 -28.48 -42.38 -5.48
CA LEU A 36 -27.09 -42.39 -5.93
C LEU A 36 -27.08 -42.29 -7.45
N THR A 37 -26.35 -41.34 -8.02
CA THR A 37 -26.13 -41.27 -9.47
C THR A 37 -24.65 -41.23 -9.80
N ASP A 38 -24.26 -42.05 -10.77
CA ASP A 38 -22.93 -42.09 -11.35
C ASP A 38 -23.02 -42.69 -12.77
N LEU A 39 -21.88 -42.85 -13.44
CA LEU A 39 -21.82 -43.43 -14.79
C LEU A 39 -22.47 -44.83 -14.84
N PRO A 40 -23.14 -45.20 -15.95
CA PRO A 40 -23.78 -46.51 -16.11
C PRO A 40 -22.85 -47.71 -15.85
N THR A 41 -21.56 -47.54 -16.13
CA THR A 41 -20.52 -48.57 -15.87
C THR A 41 -20.35 -48.93 -14.40
N HIS A 42 -20.86 -48.10 -13.47
CA HIS A 42 -20.77 -48.33 -12.03
C HIS A 42 -22.03 -48.94 -11.41
N GLN A 43 -23.04 -49.29 -12.22
CA GLN A 43 -24.34 -49.74 -11.73
C GLN A 43 -24.24 -51.00 -10.86
N GLU A 44 -23.77 -52.11 -11.43
CA GLU A 44 -23.70 -53.40 -10.72
C GLU A 44 -22.87 -53.33 -9.43
N THR A 45 -21.74 -52.59 -9.48
CA THR A 45 -20.86 -52.42 -8.33
C THR A 45 -21.52 -51.58 -7.23
N THR A 46 -22.25 -50.53 -7.59
CA THR A 46 -22.89 -49.64 -6.61
C THR A 46 -24.11 -50.28 -5.99
N GLU A 47 -24.92 -51.01 -6.76
CA GLU A 47 -26.05 -51.79 -6.25
C GLU A 47 -25.59 -52.87 -5.26
N SER A 48 -24.49 -53.56 -5.57
CA SER A 48 -23.88 -54.53 -4.65
C SER A 48 -23.39 -53.87 -3.35
N LEU A 49 -22.78 -52.69 -3.44
CA LEU A 49 -22.34 -51.91 -2.27
C LEU A 49 -23.52 -51.42 -1.42
N ILE A 50 -24.63 -51.02 -2.04
CA ILE A 50 -25.86 -50.65 -1.34
C ILE A 50 -26.32 -51.85 -0.50
N GLN A 51 -26.48 -53.02 -1.11
CA GLN A 51 -26.95 -54.22 -0.39
C GLN A 51 -25.97 -54.70 0.69
N GLY A 52 -24.66 -54.53 0.49
CA GLY A 52 -23.64 -55.03 1.39
C GLY A 52 -23.19 -54.10 2.51
N THR A 53 -23.35 -52.77 2.37
CA THR A 53 -22.70 -51.80 3.28
C THR A 53 -23.63 -50.71 3.84
N PHE A 54 -24.84 -50.54 3.31
CA PHE A 54 -25.77 -49.51 3.77
C PHE A 54 -26.63 -50.05 4.92
N PRO A 55 -26.87 -49.27 6.00
CA PRO A 55 -27.74 -49.71 7.10
C PRO A 55 -29.21 -49.93 6.71
N HIS A 56 -29.71 -49.15 5.74
CA HIS A 56 -31.08 -49.19 5.25
C HIS A 56 -31.08 -49.31 3.71
N PRO A 57 -30.68 -50.46 3.14
CA PRO A 57 -30.51 -50.63 1.70
C PRO A 57 -31.82 -50.43 0.92
N GLU A 58 -32.97 -50.71 1.53
CA GLU A 58 -34.31 -50.46 0.95
C GLU A 58 -34.64 -48.97 0.76
N LYS A 59 -33.85 -48.08 1.36
CA LYS A 59 -33.97 -46.63 1.25
C LYS A 59 -32.92 -46.01 0.33
N ALA A 60 -32.07 -46.82 -0.30
CA ALA A 60 -31.07 -46.35 -1.25
C ALA A 60 -31.32 -46.95 -2.64
N VAL A 61 -31.27 -46.11 -3.67
CA VAL A 61 -31.46 -46.53 -5.06
C VAL A 61 -30.37 -45.93 -5.95
N PHE A 62 -29.82 -46.74 -6.85
CA PHE A 62 -28.90 -46.26 -7.86
C PHE A 62 -29.65 -45.96 -9.16
N LEU A 63 -29.48 -44.74 -9.68
CA LEU A 63 -30.01 -44.32 -10.97
C LEU A 63 -28.83 -43.87 -11.86
N PRO A 64 -28.50 -44.59 -12.95
CA PRO A 64 -27.34 -44.26 -13.77
C PRO A 64 -27.57 -42.98 -14.59
N ALA A 65 -26.61 -42.07 -14.55
CA ALA A 65 -26.57 -40.89 -15.43
C ALA A 65 -25.16 -40.30 -15.53
N ASP A 66 -24.78 -39.89 -16.74
CA ASP A 66 -23.63 -39.00 -16.95
C ASP A 66 -24.03 -37.53 -16.73
N ILE A 67 -23.34 -36.85 -15.82
CA ILE A 67 -23.60 -35.44 -15.49
C ILE A 67 -23.28 -34.47 -16.64
N LEU A 68 -22.51 -34.92 -17.64
CA LEU A 68 -22.21 -34.16 -18.86
C LEU A 68 -23.31 -34.30 -19.91
N ASP A 69 -24.15 -35.35 -19.82
CA ASP A 69 -25.26 -35.58 -20.72
C ASP A 69 -26.54 -34.95 -20.15
N TRP A 70 -26.91 -33.80 -20.73
CA TRP A 70 -28.12 -33.07 -20.36
C TRP A 70 -29.40 -33.91 -20.47
N GLY A 71 -29.49 -34.78 -21.47
CA GLY A 71 -30.64 -35.65 -21.69
C GLY A 71 -30.78 -36.70 -20.60
N GLN A 72 -29.67 -37.32 -20.19
CA GLN A 72 -29.65 -38.27 -19.07
C GLN A 72 -30.01 -37.58 -17.75
N MET A 73 -29.39 -36.44 -17.44
CA MET A 73 -29.70 -35.69 -16.22
C MET A 73 -31.15 -35.20 -16.17
N THR A 74 -31.71 -34.74 -17.30
CA THR A 74 -33.13 -34.36 -17.36
C THR A 74 -34.06 -35.55 -17.12
N ARG A 75 -33.71 -36.74 -17.65
CA ARG A 75 -34.47 -37.99 -17.38
C ARG A 75 -34.37 -38.38 -15.91
N LEU A 76 -33.16 -38.33 -15.33
CA LEU A 76 -32.92 -38.61 -13.92
C LEU A 76 -33.84 -37.77 -13.03
N PHE A 77 -33.79 -36.43 -13.12
CA PHE A 77 -34.62 -35.57 -12.28
C PHE A 77 -36.14 -35.77 -12.52
N ARG A 78 -36.55 -36.09 -13.77
CA ARG A 78 -37.95 -36.43 -14.07
C ARG A 78 -38.39 -37.73 -13.40
N THR A 79 -37.55 -38.76 -13.41
CA THR A 79 -37.79 -40.02 -12.70
C THR A 79 -37.91 -39.75 -11.21
N ILE A 80 -37.01 -38.95 -10.63
CA ILE A 80 -37.06 -38.55 -9.21
C ILE A 80 -38.38 -37.83 -8.89
N ALA A 81 -38.81 -36.90 -9.73
CA ALA A 81 -40.07 -36.19 -9.57
C ALA A 81 -41.29 -37.13 -9.62
N ARG A 82 -41.29 -38.09 -10.55
CA ARG A 82 -42.42 -39.01 -10.78
C ARG A 82 -42.52 -40.10 -9.71
N GLU A 83 -41.41 -40.70 -9.33
CA GLU A 83 -41.40 -41.91 -8.49
C GLU A 83 -41.15 -41.60 -7.01
N TYR A 84 -40.47 -40.49 -6.70
CA TYR A 84 -40.02 -40.16 -5.34
C TYR A 84 -40.52 -38.79 -4.86
N GLY A 85 -41.48 -38.17 -5.57
CA GLY A 85 -42.09 -36.91 -5.17
C GLY A 85 -41.20 -35.66 -5.33
N GLY A 86 -40.10 -35.79 -6.07
CA GLY A 86 -39.13 -34.72 -6.30
C GLY A 86 -37.97 -34.72 -5.30
N VAL A 87 -36.99 -33.86 -5.53
CA VAL A 87 -35.77 -33.79 -4.71
C VAL A 87 -35.86 -32.69 -3.65
N ASP A 88 -35.31 -32.95 -2.46
CA ASP A 88 -35.22 -32.00 -1.36
C ASP A 88 -33.78 -31.55 -1.12
N VAL A 89 -32.81 -32.47 -1.21
CA VAL A 89 -31.39 -32.20 -1.05
C VAL A 89 -30.62 -32.71 -2.26
N VAL A 90 -29.73 -31.90 -2.82
CA VAL A 90 -28.82 -32.32 -3.91
C VAL A 90 -27.38 -32.07 -3.49
N VAL A 91 -26.56 -33.11 -3.48
CA VAL A 91 -25.11 -33.01 -3.31
C VAL A 91 -24.44 -33.17 -4.67
N ALA A 92 -23.97 -32.06 -5.24
CA ALA A 92 -23.18 -32.06 -6.46
C ALA A 92 -21.71 -32.38 -6.12
N ASN A 93 -21.42 -33.68 -5.99
CA ASN A 93 -20.14 -34.19 -5.52
C ASN A 93 -19.22 -34.69 -6.65
N ALA A 94 -19.78 -35.10 -7.79
CA ALA A 94 -19.00 -35.64 -8.89
C ALA A 94 -17.83 -34.73 -9.28
N GLY A 95 -16.64 -35.33 -9.38
CA GLY A 95 -15.43 -34.61 -9.73
C GLY A 95 -14.32 -35.54 -10.19
N MET A 96 -13.30 -34.96 -10.80
CA MET A 96 -12.08 -35.61 -11.25
C MET A 96 -10.90 -34.62 -11.15
N MET A 97 -9.69 -35.15 -11.08
CA MET A 97 -8.44 -34.39 -11.09
C MET A 97 -7.57 -34.93 -12.22
N GLU A 98 -6.85 -34.06 -12.92
CA GLU A 98 -5.93 -34.48 -13.97
C GLU A 98 -4.79 -35.34 -13.41
N SER A 99 -4.38 -36.31 -14.23
CA SER A 99 -3.24 -37.19 -13.95
C SER A 99 -1.91 -36.59 -14.37
N THR A 100 -1.92 -35.72 -15.39
CA THR A 100 -0.75 -35.01 -15.92
C THR A 100 -0.97 -33.50 -15.88
N SER A 101 0.10 -32.73 -15.65
CA SER A 101 0.02 -31.26 -15.61
C SER A 101 -0.38 -30.70 -16.97
N VAL A 102 -1.38 -29.81 -16.97
CA VAL A 102 -1.84 -29.09 -18.18
C VAL A 102 -0.77 -28.14 -18.72
N LEU A 103 0.16 -27.72 -17.87
CA LEU A 103 1.25 -26.81 -18.23
C LEU A 103 2.58 -27.57 -18.44
N ASP A 104 2.51 -28.87 -18.69
CA ASP A 104 3.67 -29.64 -19.13
C ASP A 104 3.98 -29.29 -20.59
N LEU A 105 5.00 -28.44 -20.77
CA LEU A 105 5.43 -27.98 -22.10
C LEU A 105 6.29 -29.03 -22.82
N GLU A 106 6.62 -30.13 -22.15
CA GLU A 106 7.41 -31.24 -22.69
C GLU A 106 6.52 -32.37 -23.23
N ASP A 107 5.20 -32.31 -23.03
CA ASP A 107 4.22 -33.26 -23.61
C ASP A 107 4.01 -33.00 -25.12
N VAL A 108 5.04 -33.32 -25.90
CA VAL A 108 5.04 -33.20 -27.36
C VAL A 108 4.92 -34.57 -28.01
N ASP A 109 4.32 -34.61 -29.20
CA ASP A 109 4.31 -35.80 -30.02
C ASP A 109 5.71 -36.09 -30.57
N GLU A 110 6.23 -37.30 -30.31
CA GLU A 110 7.61 -37.65 -30.63
C GLU A 110 7.92 -37.67 -32.13
N GLU A 111 6.92 -37.88 -32.99
CA GLU A 111 7.11 -37.94 -34.44
C GLU A 111 7.00 -36.54 -35.10
N THR A 112 6.09 -35.71 -34.60
CA THR A 112 5.80 -34.38 -35.20
C THR A 112 6.45 -33.21 -34.47
N GLY A 113 6.83 -33.38 -33.20
CA GLY A 113 7.34 -32.34 -32.31
C GLY A 113 6.31 -31.31 -31.88
N GLU A 114 5.02 -31.52 -32.19
CA GLU A 114 3.93 -30.63 -31.82
C GLU A 114 3.42 -30.92 -30.41
N LEU A 115 3.01 -29.87 -29.68
CA LEU A 115 2.42 -30.02 -28.34
C LEU A 115 1.13 -30.82 -28.41
N ARG A 116 1.02 -31.87 -27.57
CA ARG A 116 -0.19 -32.69 -27.49
C ARG A 116 -1.34 -31.90 -26.89
N GLU A 117 -2.52 -32.14 -27.43
CA GLU A 117 -3.73 -31.50 -26.92
C GLU A 117 -4.12 -32.10 -25.55
N GLY A 118 -4.25 -31.25 -24.53
CA GLY A 118 -4.66 -31.62 -23.17
C GLY A 118 -6.13 -32.04 -23.05
N LEU A 119 -6.51 -33.16 -23.66
CA LEU A 119 -7.89 -33.67 -23.68
C LEU A 119 -8.43 -34.01 -22.27
N GLU A 120 -7.55 -34.45 -21.35
CA GLU A 120 -7.92 -34.72 -19.96
C GLU A 120 -8.36 -33.44 -19.23
N ALA A 121 -7.66 -32.32 -19.45
CA ALA A 121 -7.98 -31.02 -18.86
C ALA A 121 -9.40 -30.55 -19.24
N ARG A 122 -9.80 -30.79 -20.50
CA ARG A 122 -11.18 -30.50 -20.97
C ARG A 122 -12.20 -31.34 -20.21
N ARG A 123 -11.88 -32.61 -19.95
CA ARG A 123 -12.75 -33.51 -19.18
C ARG A 123 -12.86 -33.06 -17.72
N VAL A 124 -11.75 -32.64 -17.09
CA VAL A 124 -11.72 -32.09 -15.72
C VAL A 124 -12.64 -30.87 -15.60
N VAL A 125 -12.48 -29.89 -16.48
CA VAL A 125 -13.34 -28.70 -16.49
C VAL A 125 -14.79 -29.08 -16.79
N GLY A 126 -15.01 -30.01 -17.72
CA GLY A 126 -16.32 -30.55 -18.05
C GLY A 126 -17.02 -31.10 -16.80
N VAL A 127 -16.43 -32.10 -16.14
CA VAL A 127 -17.04 -32.79 -14.99
C VAL A 127 -17.18 -31.84 -13.80
N ASN A 128 -16.09 -31.20 -13.38
CA ASN A 128 -16.06 -30.42 -12.14
C ASN A 128 -16.91 -29.15 -12.21
N LEU A 129 -16.94 -28.48 -13.37
CA LEU A 129 -17.61 -27.19 -13.52
C LEU A 129 -18.92 -27.30 -14.31
N LEU A 130 -18.88 -27.81 -15.54
CA LEU A 130 -20.08 -27.84 -16.40
C LEU A 130 -21.11 -28.87 -15.91
N GLY A 131 -20.65 -30.03 -15.42
CA GLY A 131 -21.50 -31.05 -14.80
C GLY A 131 -22.15 -30.54 -13.50
N THR A 132 -21.37 -29.86 -12.65
CA THR A 132 -21.88 -29.19 -11.44
C THR A 132 -22.90 -28.10 -11.78
N LEU A 133 -22.63 -27.28 -12.79
CA LEU A 133 -23.56 -26.25 -13.26
C LEU A 133 -24.87 -26.86 -13.77
N SER A 134 -24.79 -27.94 -14.55
CA SER A 134 -25.97 -28.64 -15.06
C SER A 134 -26.82 -29.24 -13.93
N THR A 135 -26.15 -29.86 -12.95
CA THR A 135 -26.77 -30.41 -11.74
C THR A 135 -27.46 -29.30 -10.93
N LEU A 136 -26.76 -28.20 -10.66
CA LEU A 136 -27.31 -27.04 -9.94
C LEU A 136 -28.54 -26.47 -10.65
N ARG A 137 -28.47 -26.31 -11.98
CA ARG A 137 -29.58 -25.75 -12.76
C ARG A 137 -30.82 -26.65 -12.73
N LEU A 138 -30.66 -27.96 -12.90
CA LEU A 138 -31.77 -28.91 -12.85
C LEU A 138 -32.35 -29.04 -11.44
N ALA A 139 -31.49 -29.08 -10.41
CA ALA A 139 -31.90 -29.07 -9.02
C ALA A 139 -32.78 -27.85 -8.71
N MET A 140 -32.33 -26.65 -9.07
CA MET A 140 -33.10 -25.42 -8.87
C MET A 140 -34.42 -25.42 -9.66
N TYR A 141 -34.40 -25.96 -10.89
CA TYR A 141 -35.60 -26.07 -11.73
C TYR A 141 -36.67 -26.97 -11.11
N HIS A 142 -36.29 -28.09 -10.52
CA HIS A 142 -37.27 -28.99 -9.88
C HIS A 142 -37.66 -28.53 -8.47
N MET A 143 -36.75 -27.94 -7.71
CA MET A 143 -37.04 -27.41 -6.37
C MET A 143 -37.95 -26.17 -6.42
N LYS A 144 -37.85 -25.31 -7.45
CA LYS A 144 -38.75 -24.14 -7.57
C LYS A 144 -40.23 -24.56 -7.75
N GLU A 145 -40.49 -25.72 -8.33
CA GLU A 145 -41.84 -26.24 -8.63
C GLU A 145 -42.50 -26.87 -7.40
N LYS A 146 -41.75 -27.18 -6.34
CA LYS A 146 -42.31 -27.75 -5.09
C LYS A 146 -43.11 -26.71 -4.32
N GLU A 147 -44.23 -27.15 -3.73
CA GLU A 147 -45.02 -26.37 -2.78
C GLU A 147 -44.24 -26.09 -1.49
N LYS A 148 -43.54 -27.10 -0.96
CA LYS A 148 -42.66 -26.97 0.19
C LYS A 148 -41.34 -26.28 -0.23
N LYS A 149 -41.07 -25.10 0.33
CA LYS A 149 -39.87 -24.30 0.05
C LYS A 149 -38.73 -24.62 1.02
N ASN A 150 -38.14 -25.81 0.88
CA ASN A 150 -37.07 -26.33 1.76
C ASN A 150 -35.87 -26.91 0.98
N GLY A 151 -35.72 -26.57 -0.30
CA GLY A 151 -34.67 -27.13 -1.16
C GLY A 151 -33.26 -26.78 -0.67
N SER A 152 -32.36 -27.76 -0.66
CA SER A 152 -30.95 -27.63 -0.26
C SER A 152 -30.02 -28.18 -1.32
N ILE A 153 -29.00 -27.43 -1.69
CA ILE A 153 -27.99 -27.84 -2.66
C ILE A 153 -26.62 -27.64 -2.03
N VAL A 154 -25.81 -28.70 -2.02
CA VAL A 154 -24.42 -28.69 -1.54
C VAL A 154 -23.49 -28.91 -2.73
N LEU A 155 -22.63 -27.94 -3.01
CA LEU A 155 -21.60 -28.04 -4.04
C LEU A 155 -20.29 -28.51 -3.41
N VAL A 156 -19.70 -29.60 -3.91
CA VAL A 156 -18.39 -30.04 -3.42
C VAL A 156 -17.28 -29.33 -4.19
N ALA A 157 -16.75 -28.28 -3.58
CA ALA A 157 -15.60 -27.53 -4.05
C ALA A 157 -14.29 -28.28 -3.68
N SER A 158 -13.29 -27.55 -3.21
CA SER A 158 -12.02 -28.05 -2.67
C SER A 158 -11.29 -26.86 -2.04
N THR A 159 -10.33 -27.11 -1.14
CA THR A 159 -9.38 -26.07 -0.72
C THR A 159 -8.59 -25.52 -1.92
N SER A 160 -8.36 -26.32 -2.97
CA SER A 160 -7.82 -25.88 -4.27
C SER A 160 -8.73 -24.90 -5.03
N GLY A 161 -9.97 -24.71 -4.60
CA GLY A 161 -10.86 -23.65 -5.10
C GLY A 161 -10.59 -22.26 -4.50
N TYR A 162 -9.65 -22.18 -3.56
CA TYR A 162 -9.22 -20.96 -2.88
C TYR A 162 -7.70 -20.72 -3.00
N PHE A 163 -6.90 -21.77 -3.25
CA PHE A 163 -5.44 -21.69 -3.32
C PHE A 163 -4.90 -22.51 -4.50
N GLY A 164 -3.82 -22.06 -5.17
CA GLY A 164 -3.32 -22.65 -6.43
C GLY A 164 -2.08 -23.56 -6.33
N GLY A 165 -1.67 -23.97 -5.13
CA GLY A 165 -0.33 -24.55 -4.89
C GLY A 165 -0.10 -26.02 -5.28
N THR A 166 -1.05 -26.72 -5.89
CA THR A 166 -1.00 -28.19 -6.05
C THR A 166 -0.49 -28.70 -7.40
N GLY A 167 -0.11 -27.83 -8.34
CA GLY A 167 0.41 -28.23 -9.66
C GLY A 167 -0.62 -28.82 -10.64
N VAL A 168 -1.89 -28.95 -10.23
CA VAL A 168 -3.02 -29.42 -11.04
C VAL A 168 -3.89 -28.24 -11.50
N THR A 169 -3.43 -27.58 -12.58
CA THR A 169 -3.99 -26.31 -13.08
C THR A 169 -5.47 -26.39 -13.51
N ALA A 170 -5.89 -27.42 -14.24
CA ALA A 170 -7.29 -27.54 -14.67
C ALA A 170 -8.21 -27.86 -13.50
N TYR A 171 -7.76 -28.70 -12.57
CA TYR A 171 -8.49 -28.97 -11.33
C TYR A 171 -8.71 -27.70 -10.52
N VAL A 172 -7.62 -26.96 -10.23
CA VAL A 172 -7.66 -25.69 -9.49
C VAL A 172 -8.61 -24.70 -10.17
N ALA A 173 -8.47 -24.49 -11.48
CA ALA A 173 -9.32 -23.58 -12.24
C ALA A 173 -10.80 -24.01 -12.17
N SER A 174 -11.08 -25.30 -12.32
CA SER A 174 -12.45 -25.82 -12.25
C SER A 174 -13.08 -25.66 -10.86
N LYS A 175 -12.31 -25.87 -9.77
CA LYS A 175 -12.80 -25.72 -8.38
C LYS A 175 -12.97 -24.26 -7.96
N HIS A 176 -12.15 -23.33 -8.46
CA HIS A 176 -12.44 -21.90 -8.37
C HIS A 176 -13.75 -21.56 -9.09
N GLY A 177 -13.99 -22.19 -10.25
CA GLY A 177 -15.26 -22.09 -10.96
C GLY A 177 -16.46 -22.54 -10.11
N VAL A 178 -16.34 -23.62 -9.34
CA VAL A 178 -17.41 -24.10 -8.43
C VAL A 178 -17.69 -23.09 -7.31
N VAL A 179 -16.66 -22.47 -6.72
CA VAL A 179 -16.84 -21.36 -5.76
C VAL A 179 -17.51 -20.16 -6.44
N GLY A 180 -17.17 -19.87 -7.70
CA GLY A 180 -17.86 -18.89 -8.52
C GLY A 180 -19.34 -19.22 -8.73
N LEU A 181 -19.68 -20.49 -8.99
CA LEU A 181 -21.07 -20.95 -9.12
C LEU A 181 -21.85 -20.79 -7.81
N LEU A 182 -21.24 -21.11 -6.68
CA LEU A 182 -21.84 -20.88 -5.37
C LEU A 182 -22.25 -19.41 -5.25
N ARG A 183 -21.33 -18.48 -5.52
CA ARG A 183 -21.57 -17.04 -5.39
C ARG A 183 -22.64 -16.55 -6.39
N ALA A 184 -22.51 -16.92 -7.65
CA ALA A 184 -23.40 -16.46 -8.72
C ALA A 184 -24.84 -16.99 -8.59
N SER A 185 -25.03 -18.13 -7.93
CA SER A 185 -26.35 -18.74 -7.78
C SER A 185 -27.21 -18.15 -6.65
N GLN A 186 -26.63 -17.40 -5.71
CA GLN A 186 -27.32 -16.96 -4.49
C GLN A 186 -28.58 -16.12 -4.77
N VAL A 187 -28.50 -15.15 -5.67
CA VAL A 187 -29.64 -14.28 -6.02
C VAL A 187 -30.81 -15.10 -6.56
N THR A 188 -30.51 -16.07 -7.44
CA THR A 188 -31.54 -16.94 -8.03
C THR A 188 -32.08 -17.93 -7.00
N ALA A 189 -31.21 -18.48 -6.14
CA ALA A 189 -31.58 -19.41 -5.09
C ALA A 189 -32.49 -18.75 -4.05
N GLN A 190 -32.17 -17.54 -3.61
CA GLN A 190 -32.98 -16.75 -2.69
C GLN A 190 -34.39 -16.48 -3.26
N LYS A 191 -34.49 -16.12 -4.54
CA LYS A 191 -35.78 -15.89 -5.23
C LYS A 191 -36.74 -17.07 -5.09
N TYR A 192 -36.22 -18.30 -5.09
CA TYR A 192 -37.03 -19.52 -4.99
C TYR A 192 -36.95 -20.18 -3.60
N SER A 193 -36.36 -19.51 -2.61
CA SER A 193 -36.15 -20.04 -1.26
C SER A 193 -35.42 -21.38 -1.23
N ILE A 194 -34.41 -21.51 -2.09
CA ILE A 194 -33.48 -22.64 -2.16
C ILE A 194 -32.20 -22.24 -1.45
N ARG A 195 -31.64 -23.15 -0.64
CA ARG A 195 -30.33 -22.97 0.01
C ARG A 195 -29.26 -23.57 -0.90
N VAL A 196 -28.23 -22.81 -1.23
CA VAL A 196 -27.07 -23.31 -1.96
C VAL A 196 -25.83 -23.01 -1.13
N ASN A 197 -25.15 -24.07 -0.70
CA ASN A 197 -23.94 -24.04 0.12
C ASN A 197 -22.85 -24.86 -0.56
N ALA A 198 -21.62 -24.78 -0.04
CA ALA A 198 -20.53 -25.61 -0.51
C ALA A 198 -19.76 -26.27 0.64
N VAL A 199 -19.05 -27.33 0.31
CA VAL A 199 -18.02 -27.95 1.16
C VAL A 199 -16.72 -27.98 0.37
N ALA A 200 -15.62 -27.62 1.02
CA ALA A 200 -14.27 -27.57 0.48
C ALA A 200 -13.39 -28.55 1.24
N PRO A 201 -13.31 -29.82 0.80
CA PRO A 201 -12.46 -30.81 1.44
C PRO A 201 -10.97 -30.46 1.29
N PHE A 202 -10.21 -30.60 2.37
CA PHE A 202 -8.74 -30.70 2.33
C PHE A 202 -8.31 -32.09 1.81
N MET A 203 -7.00 -32.35 1.70
CA MET A 203 -6.46 -33.59 1.15
C MET A 203 -7.19 -34.81 1.71
N THR A 204 -7.92 -35.52 0.84
CA THR A 204 -8.77 -36.67 1.21
C THR A 204 -8.38 -37.84 0.31
N PRO A 205 -7.77 -38.92 0.84
CA PRO A 205 -7.35 -40.05 0.05
C PRO A 205 -8.56 -40.72 -0.62
N THR A 206 -8.62 -40.61 -1.94
CA THR A 206 -9.62 -41.25 -2.79
C THR A 206 -8.95 -41.76 -4.06
N ARG A 207 -9.69 -42.47 -4.92
CA ARG A 207 -9.17 -42.82 -6.27
C ARG A 207 -8.71 -41.60 -7.06
N MET A 208 -9.32 -40.43 -6.85
CA MET A 208 -8.94 -39.17 -7.50
C MET A 208 -7.53 -38.71 -7.10
N THR A 209 -7.12 -38.94 -5.86
CA THR A 209 -5.84 -38.45 -5.32
C THR A 209 -4.76 -39.53 -5.31
N ALA A 210 -4.98 -40.70 -5.91
CA ALA A 210 -4.12 -41.88 -5.74
C ALA A 210 -2.64 -41.62 -6.12
N GLY A 211 -2.36 -40.80 -7.14
CA GLY A 211 -1.00 -40.41 -7.52
C GLY A 211 -0.32 -39.42 -6.58
N PHE A 212 -1.09 -38.72 -5.74
CA PHE A 212 -0.62 -37.70 -4.80
C PHE A 212 -0.64 -38.19 -3.35
N SER A 213 -1.54 -39.12 -3.01
CA SER A 213 -1.75 -39.59 -1.64
C SER A 213 -0.58 -40.39 -1.10
N GLN A 214 0.15 -41.11 -1.95
CA GLN A 214 1.34 -41.85 -1.53
C GLN A 214 2.46 -40.87 -1.12
N ASN A 215 2.76 -39.89 -1.98
CA ASN A 215 3.74 -38.84 -1.66
C ASN A 215 3.33 -38.02 -0.43
N TRP A 216 2.03 -37.79 -0.22
CA TRP A 216 1.50 -37.09 0.96
C TRP A 216 1.70 -37.90 2.24
N GLN A 217 1.46 -39.22 2.18
CA GLN A 217 1.71 -40.14 3.29
C GLN A 217 3.21 -40.30 3.57
N ASP A 218 4.03 -40.41 2.53
CA ASP A 218 5.49 -40.52 2.64
C ASP A 218 6.10 -39.24 3.25
N ALA A 219 5.47 -38.08 3.04
CA ALA A 219 5.81 -36.81 3.68
C ALA A 219 5.33 -36.69 5.14
N GLY A 220 4.62 -37.69 5.67
CA GLY A 220 4.11 -37.71 7.04
C GLY A 220 2.99 -36.70 7.32
N LEU A 221 2.30 -36.22 6.28
CA LEU A 221 1.24 -35.23 6.41
C LEU A 221 -0.11 -35.92 6.66
N GLU A 222 -0.88 -35.38 7.61
CA GLU A 222 -2.23 -35.87 7.90
C GLU A 222 -3.19 -35.59 6.73
N ALA A 223 -4.17 -36.47 6.56
CA ALA A 223 -5.17 -36.39 5.50
C ALA A 223 -6.57 -36.70 6.07
N ASN A 224 -7.60 -36.09 5.48
CA ASN A 224 -9.00 -36.33 5.86
C ASN A 224 -9.45 -37.75 5.47
N SER A 225 -10.47 -38.26 6.16
CA SER A 225 -11.22 -39.43 5.71
C SER A 225 -12.43 -39.02 4.86
N PRO A 226 -12.81 -39.81 3.84
CA PRO A 226 -14.08 -39.62 3.13
C PRO A 226 -15.30 -39.59 4.06
N GLU A 227 -15.28 -40.34 5.15
CA GLU A 227 -16.32 -40.37 6.19
C GLU A 227 -16.45 -39.01 6.90
N ARG A 228 -15.33 -38.36 7.24
CA ARG A 228 -15.37 -37.05 7.89
C ARG A 228 -15.90 -35.97 6.95
N VAL A 229 -15.54 -36.03 5.68
CA VAL A 229 -16.10 -35.12 4.66
C VAL A 229 -17.61 -35.35 4.49
N ALA A 230 -18.04 -36.62 4.52
CA ALA A 230 -19.45 -36.98 4.46
C ALA A 230 -20.27 -36.41 5.63
N GLU A 231 -19.73 -36.42 6.85
CA GLU A 231 -20.35 -35.78 8.02
C GLU A 231 -20.58 -34.29 7.80
N VAL A 232 -19.58 -33.56 7.28
CA VAL A 232 -19.72 -32.11 7.02
C VAL A 232 -20.72 -31.83 5.89
N ILE A 233 -20.73 -32.65 4.83
CA ILE A 233 -21.71 -32.52 3.75
C ILE A 233 -23.14 -32.73 4.26
N GLU A 234 -23.34 -33.71 5.15
CA GLU A 234 -24.64 -33.96 5.78
C GLU A 234 -25.10 -32.76 6.60
N GLN A 235 -24.24 -32.26 7.48
CA GLN A 235 -24.53 -31.10 8.32
C GLN A 235 -24.91 -29.89 7.46
N VAL A 236 -24.11 -29.57 6.43
CA VAL A 236 -24.38 -28.44 5.53
C VAL A 236 -25.65 -28.64 4.71
N GLY A 237 -25.94 -29.87 4.30
CA GLY A 237 -27.13 -30.23 3.55
C GLY A 237 -28.41 -30.06 4.38
N MET A 238 -28.38 -30.48 5.65
CA MET A 238 -29.54 -30.52 6.53
C MET A 238 -29.76 -29.25 7.36
N ASP A 239 -28.73 -28.42 7.54
CA ASP A 239 -28.80 -27.15 8.27
C ASP A 239 -29.77 -26.16 7.59
N THR A 240 -30.90 -25.88 8.23
CA THR A 240 -31.97 -25.04 7.66
C THR A 240 -31.64 -23.56 7.58
N ASP A 241 -30.66 -23.10 8.36
CA ASP A 241 -30.37 -21.68 8.52
C ASP A 241 -29.28 -21.23 7.55
N ARG A 242 -28.42 -22.16 7.14
CA ARG A 242 -27.26 -21.90 6.30
C ARG A 242 -27.58 -21.60 4.84
N ARG A 243 -27.10 -20.45 4.36
CA ARG A 243 -27.28 -19.96 2.98
C ARG A 243 -25.99 -19.32 2.46
N GLY A 244 -25.52 -19.78 1.30
CA GLY A 244 -24.39 -19.16 0.60
C GLY A 244 -23.01 -19.38 1.23
N SER A 245 -22.89 -20.22 2.24
CA SER A 245 -21.61 -20.47 2.93
C SER A 245 -20.83 -21.64 2.30
N CYS A 246 -19.52 -21.63 2.45
CA CYS A 246 -18.65 -22.75 2.13
C CYS A 246 -17.94 -23.26 3.40
N MET A 247 -18.05 -24.55 3.71
CA MET A 247 -17.38 -25.16 4.87
C MET A 247 -16.07 -25.81 4.48
N LEU A 248 -15.00 -25.54 5.22
CA LEU A 248 -13.71 -26.20 5.05
C LEU A 248 -13.66 -27.46 5.93
N CYS A 249 -13.11 -28.57 5.41
CA CYS A 249 -12.90 -29.78 6.22
C CYS A 249 -11.40 -29.98 6.49
N GLU A 250 -10.92 -29.84 7.74
CA GLU A 250 -9.52 -29.99 8.16
C GLU A 250 -9.29 -31.19 9.12
N VAL A 251 -8.01 -31.56 9.32
CA VAL A 251 -7.59 -32.66 10.21
C VAL A 251 -7.15 -32.11 11.58
N LEU A 252 -7.55 -32.75 12.68
CA LEU A 252 -7.22 -32.38 14.06
C LEU A 252 -5.84 -32.94 14.48
N PHE A 253 -4.87 -32.08 14.80
CA PHE A 253 -3.59 -32.47 15.40
C PHE A 253 -3.75 -33.13 16.79
N ASP A 254 -3.33 -34.40 16.92
CA ASP A 254 -3.28 -35.11 18.20
C ASP A 254 -2.13 -34.60 19.11
N GLN A 255 -2.43 -34.35 20.39
CA GLN A 255 -1.58 -33.65 21.34
C GLN A 255 -0.39 -34.50 21.83
N ARG A 256 0.82 -34.23 21.31
CA ARG A 256 2.10 -34.53 22.01
C ARG A 256 3.09 -33.38 21.87
N ILE A 257 2.85 -32.29 22.60
CA ILE A 257 3.77 -31.14 22.70
C ILE A 257 4.54 -31.23 24.04
N PRO A 258 5.88 -31.00 24.05
CA PRO A 258 6.71 -31.14 25.24
C PRO A 258 6.41 -30.13 26.38
N PRO A 259 6.84 -30.42 27.64
CA PRO A 259 6.30 -29.83 28.88
C PRO A 259 6.43 -28.31 29.05
N ARG A 260 7.27 -27.62 28.28
CA ARG A 260 7.49 -26.17 28.41
C ARG A 260 6.32 -25.30 27.92
N VAL A 261 5.38 -25.87 27.16
CA VAL A 261 4.19 -25.14 26.66
C VAL A 261 3.01 -25.23 27.64
N VAL A 262 3.02 -26.21 28.55
CA VAL A 262 1.91 -26.47 29.50
C VAL A 262 1.80 -25.37 30.58
N GLU A 263 2.92 -24.75 30.97
CA GLU A 263 2.93 -23.65 31.95
C GLU A 263 2.28 -22.36 31.44
N THR A 264 2.36 -22.11 30.13
CA THR A 264 1.73 -20.92 29.49
C THR A 264 0.22 -21.09 29.40
N VAL A 265 -0.25 -22.31 29.14
CA VAL A 265 -1.68 -22.63 28.97
C VAL A 265 -2.41 -22.71 30.33
N GLN A 266 -1.75 -23.15 31.40
CA GLN A 266 -2.38 -23.22 32.73
C GLN A 266 -2.71 -21.85 33.33
N ARG A 267 -1.99 -20.77 32.97
CA ARG A 267 -2.27 -19.41 33.47
C ARG A 267 -3.45 -18.72 32.79
N ALA A 268 -3.92 -19.21 31.64
CA ALA A 268 -5.05 -18.65 30.91
C ALA A 268 -6.42 -19.22 31.34
N ARG A 269 -6.45 -20.20 32.26
CA ARG A 269 -7.66 -20.98 32.62
C ARG A 269 -8.55 -20.38 33.73
N GLU A 270 -8.22 -19.21 34.28
CA GLU A 270 -8.94 -18.63 35.42
C GLU A 270 -10.03 -17.60 35.01
N ARG A 271 -11.04 -17.99 34.21
CA ARG A 271 -12.39 -17.35 34.18
C ARG A 271 -13.47 -18.39 33.81
N PRO A 272 -14.68 -18.32 34.37
CA PRO A 272 -15.63 -19.43 34.38
C PRO A 272 -16.39 -19.63 33.06
N ALA A 273 -16.84 -20.87 32.87
CA ALA A 273 -17.22 -21.57 31.64
C ALA A 273 -18.62 -21.31 31.07
N VAL A 274 -18.79 -21.58 29.76
CA VAL A 274 -19.99 -22.14 29.09
C VAL A 274 -19.50 -23.14 28.01
N PRO A 275 -20.11 -24.33 27.80
CA PRO A 275 -19.41 -25.53 27.31
C PRO A 275 -19.22 -25.64 25.78
N PHE A 276 -18.13 -26.33 25.45
CA PHE A 276 -17.50 -26.60 24.14
C PHE A 276 -18.20 -27.72 23.33
N LEU A 277 -18.21 -27.62 21.99
CA LEU A 277 -18.32 -28.76 21.06
C LEU A 277 -17.41 -28.50 19.84
N MET A 278 -16.56 -29.48 19.52
CA MET A 278 -15.32 -29.37 18.71
C MET A 278 -15.50 -29.31 17.18
N GLY A 279 -14.63 -28.53 16.51
CA GLY A 279 -13.92 -28.95 15.29
C GLY A 279 -14.49 -28.55 13.91
N VAL A 280 -15.05 -27.34 13.75
CA VAL A 280 -15.51 -26.83 12.44
C VAL A 280 -15.32 -25.30 12.38
N GLU A 281 -14.49 -24.79 11.46
CA GLU A 281 -14.37 -23.34 11.19
C GLU A 281 -15.35 -22.88 10.11
N TYR A 282 -16.02 -21.74 10.35
CA TYR A 282 -17.12 -21.19 9.56
C TYR A 282 -16.66 -19.97 8.75
N ILE A 283 -17.12 -19.84 7.51
CA ILE A 283 -17.05 -18.59 6.74
C ILE A 283 -18.48 -18.19 6.35
N GLU A 284 -19.02 -17.16 7.02
CA GLU A 284 -20.37 -16.61 6.78
C GLU A 284 -20.27 -15.31 5.95
N PHE A 285 -20.96 -15.24 4.82
CA PHE A 285 -21.14 -13.98 4.09
C PHE A 285 -22.59 -13.90 3.61
N SER A 286 -23.45 -13.32 4.47
CA SER A 286 -24.83 -13.01 4.07
C SER A 286 -24.85 -11.71 3.26
N HIS A 287 -25.49 -11.74 2.08
CA HIS A 287 -25.89 -10.53 1.37
C HIS A 287 -27.38 -10.62 1.02
N ALA A 288 -28.21 -9.95 1.82
CA ALA A 288 -29.52 -9.50 1.38
C ALA A 288 -29.97 -8.28 2.19
N LYS A 289 -29.93 -7.13 1.51
CA LYS A 289 -30.74 -5.90 1.66
C LYS A 289 -30.20 -4.65 2.36
N ASP A 290 -29.10 -4.67 3.10
CA ASP A 290 -28.48 -3.43 3.57
C ASP A 290 -26.99 -3.40 3.19
N GLY A 291 -26.46 -2.19 2.96
CA GLY A 291 -25.17 -1.91 2.35
C GLY A 291 -23.98 -2.65 2.98
N LEU A 292 -22.97 -2.93 2.15
CA LEU A 292 -21.75 -3.66 2.47
C LEU A 292 -21.00 -3.07 3.69
N GLU A 293 -20.97 -3.82 4.79
CA GLU A 293 -19.85 -3.89 5.73
C GLU A 293 -19.61 -5.37 6.10
N PRO A 294 -18.37 -5.89 6.04
CA PRO A 294 -18.04 -7.22 6.54
C PRO A 294 -17.75 -7.14 8.05
N GLN A 295 -18.69 -7.58 8.89
CA GLN A 295 -18.42 -7.82 10.31
C GLN A 295 -17.78 -9.20 10.49
N LEU A 296 -16.45 -9.24 10.59
CA LEU A 296 -15.69 -10.39 11.09
C LEU A 296 -15.96 -10.56 12.59
N CYS A 297 -16.61 -11.66 12.98
CA CYS A 297 -16.77 -12.02 14.39
C CYS A 297 -15.43 -12.45 15.00
N ASN A 298 -14.96 -11.68 15.98
CA ASN A 298 -13.85 -12.00 16.88
C ASN A 298 -14.21 -13.19 17.79
N CYS A 299 -13.67 -14.38 17.50
CA CYS A 299 -13.52 -15.47 18.47
C CYS A 299 -12.12 -16.09 18.32
N ALA A 300 -11.11 -15.45 18.92
CA ALA A 300 -9.75 -15.98 18.96
C ALA A 300 -9.66 -17.20 19.89
N SER A 301 -9.45 -18.39 19.31
CA SER A 301 -9.02 -19.59 20.02
C SER A 301 -7.49 -19.65 20.04
N SER A 302 -6.88 -20.27 21.06
CA SER A 302 -5.42 -20.35 21.22
C SER A 302 -4.69 -21.15 20.12
N GLN A 303 -5.41 -21.83 19.22
CA GLN A 303 -4.84 -22.53 18.06
C GLN A 303 -4.72 -21.61 16.83
N ASN A 304 -5.63 -20.64 16.66
CA ASN A 304 -5.56 -19.65 15.57
C ASN A 304 -4.24 -18.84 15.66
N LEU A 305 -3.77 -18.54 16.89
CA LEU A 305 -2.50 -17.86 17.12
C LEU A 305 -1.26 -18.68 16.70
N VAL A 306 -1.33 -20.01 16.73
CA VAL A 306 -0.19 -20.88 16.35
C VAL A 306 -0.22 -21.18 14.84
N GLU A 307 -1.41 -21.34 14.25
CA GLU A 307 -1.56 -21.56 12.82
C GLU A 307 -1.39 -20.30 12.00
N ILE A 308 -1.88 -19.14 12.45
CA ILE A 308 -1.57 -17.85 11.83
C ILE A 308 -0.08 -17.60 11.95
N ALA A 309 0.54 -17.73 13.14
CA ALA A 309 1.99 -17.59 13.26
C ALA A 309 2.78 -18.56 12.35
N SER A 310 2.35 -19.82 12.16
CA SER A 310 3.05 -20.78 11.29
C SER A 310 2.79 -20.54 9.80
N ALA A 311 1.59 -20.12 9.41
CA ALA A 311 1.20 -19.80 8.04
C ALA A 311 1.77 -18.43 7.63
N GLU A 312 1.87 -17.48 8.54
CA GLU A 312 2.68 -16.27 8.39
C GLU A 312 4.14 -16.64 8.27
N HIS A 313 4.69 -17.52 9.11
CA HIS A 313 6.08 -17.93 8.99
C HIS A 313 6.36 -18.59 7.63
N LEU A 314 5.48 -19.47 7.15
CA LEU A 314 5.59 -20.12 5.84
C LEU A 314 5.35 -19.17 4.67
N ARG A 315 4.42 -18.22 4.76
CA ARG A 315 4.19 -17.17 3.76
C ARG A 315 5.29 -16.13 3.76
N HIS A 316 5.84 -15.79 4.92
CA HIS A 316 6.94 -14.86 5.06
C HIS A 316 8.21 -15.51 4.50
N ASN A 317 8.41 -16.81 4.73
CA ASN A 317 9.46 -17.59 4.08
C ASN A 317 9.22 -17.76 2.56
N ALA A 318 8.00 -17.99 2.10
CA ALA A 318 7.68 -18.09 0.67
C ALA A 318 7.79 -16.74 -0.06
N ALA A 319 7.30 -15.64 0.53
CA ALA A 319 7.45 -14.28 0.04
C ALA A 319 8.92 -13.81 0.12
N ALA A 320 9.67 -14.23 1.15
CA ALA A 320 11.12 -14.00 1.23
C ALA A 320 11.88 -14.79 0.17
N ASN A 321 11.46 -16.02 -0.14
CA ASN A 321 12.04 -16.85 -1.19
C ASN A 321 11.70 -16.31 -2.60
N LEU A 322 10.45 -15.90 -2.84
CA LEU A 322 10.02 -15.22 -4.08
C LEU A 322 10.69 -13.84 -4.25
N ALA A 323 10.89 -13.10 -3.16
CA ALA A 323 11.62 -11.84 -3.17
C ALA A 323 13.12 -12.04 -3.37
N ALA A 324 13.69 -13.17 -2.94
CA ALA A 324 15.10 -13.49 -3.16
C ALA A 324 15.41 -13.77 -4.65
N GLU A 325 14.43 -14.22 -5.43
CA GLU A 325 14.58 -14.55 -6.86
C GLU A 325 14.15 -13.44 -7.83
N TRP A 326 13.52 -12.36 -7.33
CA TRP A 326 13.08 -11.26 -8.19
C TRP A 326 14.25 -10.52 -8.84
N LYS A 327 14.22 -10.40 -10.17
CA LYS A 327 15.19 -9.65 -10.99
C LYS A 327 14.47 -8.56 -11.77
N LEU A 328 15.16 -7.44 -12.00
CA LEU A 328 14.63 -6.36 -12.83
C LEU A 328 14.55 -6.79 -14.29
N GLY A 329 13.36 -6.72 -14.86
CA GLY A 329 13.17 -6.74 -16.29
C GLY A 329 13.43 -5.38 -16.93
N VAL A 330 13.28 -5.32 -18.26
CA VAL A 330 13.52 -4.10 -19.05
C VAL A 330 12.52 -3.00 -18.69
N LYS A 331 11.25 -3.36 -18.42
CA LYS A 331 10.19 -2.42 -18.04
C LYS A 331 10.49 -1.75 -16.70
N GLU A 332 10.92 -2.55 -15.71
CA GLU A 332 11.28 -2.09 -14.37
C GLU A 332 12.47 -1.11 -14.45
N TRP A 333 13.50 -1.45 -15.23
CA TRP A 333 14.63 -0.56 -15.47
C TRP A 333 14.21 0.77 -16.10
N LEU A 334 13.33 0.74 -17.09
CA LEU A 334 12.87 1.94 -17.78
C LEU A 334 12.05 2.85 -16.86
N VAL A 335 11.19 2.28 -16.01
CA VAL A 335 10.44 3.03 -14.98
C VAL A 335 11.39 3.66 -13.97
N LEU A 336 12.38 2.92 -13.48
CA LEU A 336 13.37 3.45 -12.54
C LEU A 336 14.23 4.56 -13.15
N THR A 337 14.61 4.45 -14.42
CA THR A 337 15.28 5.53 -15.14
C THR A 337 14.38 6.76 -15.25
N CYS A 338 13.10 6.59 -15.58
CA CYS A 338 12.13 7.67 -15.62
C CYS A 338 12.00 8.37 -14.26
N VAL A 339 11.79 7.61 -13.19
CA VAL A 339 11.72 8.12 -11.80
C VAL A 339 12.99 8.87 -11.41
N SER A 340 14.16 8.34 -11.77
CA SER A 340 15.46 8.96 -11.48
C SER A 340 15.61 10.32 -12.14
N LEU A 341 15.24 10.43 -13.42
CA LEU A 341 15.29 11.70 -14.17
C LEU A 341 14.33 12.73 -13.58
N LEU A 342 13.10 12.30 -13.27
CA LEU A 342 12.06 13.13 -12.71
C LEU A 342 12.40 13.66 -11.31
N MET A 343 12.94 12.82 -10.44
CA MET A 343 13.41 13.20 -9.10
C MET A 343 14.62 14.14 -9.15
N THR A 344 15.52 13.90 -10.10
CA THR A 344 16.68 14.78 -10.36
C THR A 344 16.22 16.16 -10.83
N MET A 345 15.27 16.20 -11.75
CA MET A 345 14.67 17.44 -12.28
C MET A 345 14.04 18.29 -11.16
N ASP A 346 13.20 17.68 -10.31
CA ASP A 346 12.58 18.38 -9.19
C ASP A 346 13.61 18.92 -8.20
N ALA A 347 14.62 18.12 -7.84
CA ALA A 347 15.66 18.58 -6.93
C ALA A 347 16.50 19.72 -7.51
N PHE A 348 16.86 19.63 -8.80
CA PHE A 348 17.55 20.69 -9.52
C PHE A 348 16.73 21.98 -9.48
N ASN A 349 15.44 21.91 -9.81
CA ASN A 349 14.55 23.06 -9.81
C ASN A 349 14.45 23.68 -8.42
N ALA A 350 14.36 22.88 -7.37
CA ALA A 350 14.28 23.36 -5.99
C ALA A 350 15.56 24.08 -5.53
N THR A 351 16.76 23.62 -5.92
CA THR A 351 18.02 24.16 -5.37
C THR A 351 18.73 25.18 -6.23
N VAL A 352 18.45 25.25 -7.54
CA VAL A 352 19.13 26.19 -8.46
C VAL A 352 18.97 27.66 -8.06
N VAL A 353 17.89 27.99 -7.35
CA VAL A 353 17.59 29.38 -6.94
C VAL A 353 18.36 29.82 -5.71
N LEU A 354 18.79 28.90 -4.84
CA LEU A 354 19.35 29.27 -3.53
C LEU A 354 20.53 30.26 -3.66
N PRO A 355 21.54 30.02 -4.51
CA PRO A 355 22.65 30.97 -4.69
C PRO A 355 22.27 32.23 -5.51
N LEU A 356 21.09 32.23 -6.14
CA LEU A 356 20.60 33.32 -6.99
C LEU A 356 19.75 34.34 -6.22
N ILE A 357 19.12 33.95 -5.09
CA ILE A 357 18.15 34.79 -4.36
C ILE A 357 18.69 36.19 -4.06
N THR A 358 19.92 36.28 -3.55
CA THR A 358 20.52 37.57 -3.18
C THR A 358 20.80 38.45 -4.40
N ASN A 359 21.26 37.86 -5.50
CA ASN A 359 21.49 38.56 -6.76
C ASN A 359 20.19 39.03 -7.42
N LEU A 360 19.16 38.18 -7.42
CA LEU A 360 17.83 38.52 -7.94
C LEU A 360 17.20 39.68 -7.15
N SER A 361 17.43 39.73 -5.84
CA SER A 361 16.98 40.84 -5.00
C SER A 361 17.66 42.15 -5.39
N ALA A 362 18.98 42.11 -5.60
CA ALA A 362 19.77 43.29 -5.98
C ALA A 362 19.41 43.79 -7.40
N THR A 363 19.28 42.87 -8.36
CA THR A 363 18.97 43.22 -9.76
C THR A 363 17.53 43.63 -9.99
N SER A 364 16.59 43.16 -9.17
CA SER A 364 15.17 43.54 -9.25
C SER A 364 14.80 44.75 -8.39
N GLU A 365 15.75 45.30 -7.63
CA GLU A 365 15.53 46.38 -6.65
C GLU A 365 14.40 46.08 -5.64
N GLN A 366 14.18 44.79 -5.34
CA GLN A 366 13.14 44.33 -4.41
C GLN A 366 13.75 43.99 -3.05
N PRO A 367 13.02 44.22 -1.94
CA PRO A 367 13.44 43.75 -0.62
C PRO A 367 13.67 42.23 -0.61
N LEU A 368 14.68 41.79 0.13
CA LEU A 368 15.04 40.36 0.22
C LEU A 368 13.86 39.48 0.66
N GLY A 369 13.01 39.98 1.56
CA GLY A 369 11.79 39.31 1.99
C GLY A 369 10.79 39.03 0.86
N ASN A 370 10.70 39.92 -0.14
CA ASN A 370 9.85 39.71 -1.32
C ASN A 370 10.47 38.66 -2.26
N THR A 371 11.80 38.64 -2.37
CA THR A 371 12.52 37.70 -3.23
C THR A 371 12.48 36.26 -2.70
N LEU A 372 12.35 36.07 -1.37
CA LEU A 372 12.14 34.75 -0.76
C LEU A 372 10.84 34.05 -1.23
N TRP A 373 9.86 34.81 -1.75
CA TRP A 373 8.64 34.22 -2.33
C TRP A 373 8.90 33.36 -3.56
N ILE A 374 10.03 33.55 -4.26
CA ILE A 374 10.40 32.72 -5.42
C ILE A 374 10.55 31.25 -5.00
N GLU A 375 11.16 31.00 -3.83
CA GLU A 375 11.30 29.65 -3.29
C GLU A 375 10.03 29.21 -2.56
N ALA A 376 9.42 30.09 -1.76
CA ALA A 376 8.23 29.76 -0.98
C ALA A 376 7.05 29.36 -1.89
N SER A 377 6.84 30.02 -3.03
CA SER A 377 5.76 29.70 -3.96
C SER A 377 5.95 28.33 -4.62
N TYR A 378 7.19 27.97 -4.96
CA TYR A 378 7.53 26.66 -5.51
C TYR A 378 7.24 25.54 -4.51
N LEU A 379 7.75 25.66 -3.27
CA LEU A 379 7.56 24.65 -2.24
C LEU A 379 6.09 24.51 -1.87
N LEU A 380 5.38 25.63 -1.72
CA LEU A 380 3.94 25.64 -1.43
C LEU A 380 3.14 24.93 -2.53
N ALA A 381 3.37 25.28 -3.79
CA ALA A 381 2.70 24.65 -4.91
C ALA A 381 3.03 23.15 -5.03
N SER A 382 4.26 22.75 -4.69
CA SER A 382 4.70 21.35 -4.67
C SER A 382 4.08 20.55 -3.52
N ALA A 383 3.96 21.12 -2.32
CA ALA A 383 3.24 20.51 -1.20
C ALA A 383 1.75 20.34 -1.53
N ALA A 384 1.17 21.39 -2.09
CA ALA A 384 -0.23 21.48 -2.46
C ALA A 384 -0.64 20.44 -3.51
N SER A 385 0.17 20.20 -4.54
CA SER A 385 -0.22 19.38 -5.68
C SER A 385 -0.10 17.88 -5.43
N GLN A 386 0.75 17.45 -4.49
CA GLN A 386 0.98 16.03 -4.19
C GLN A 386 -0.32 15.23 -3.94
N PRO A 387 -1.25 15.66 -3.05
CA PRO A 387 -2.50 14.94 -2.82
C PRO A 387 -3.40 14.88 -4.06
N PHE A 388 -3.50 15.99 -4.79
CA PHE A 388 -4.30 16.05 -6.03
C PHE A 388 -3.76 15.12 -7.10
N SER A 389 -2.44 15.06 -7.28
CA SER A 389 -1.82 14.17 -8.26
C SER A 389 -2.06 12.70 -7.95
N VAL A 390 -2.09 12.30 -6.67
CA VAL A 390 -2.43 10.92 -6.29
C VAL A 390 -3.89 10.60 -6.54
N MET A 391 -4.81 11.49 -6.17
CA MET A 391 -6.23 11.32 -6.44
C MET A 391 -6.52 11.24 -7.95
N LEU A 392 -5.90 12.12 -8.74
CA LEU A 392 -6.00 12.09 -10.19
C LEU A 392 -5.38 10.83 -10.78
N ALA A 393 -4.26 10.34 -10.24
CA ALA A 393 -3.63 9.10 -10.68
C ALA A 393 -4.53 7.87 -10.39
N ALA A 394 -5.29 7.89 -9.30
CA ALA A 394 -6.25 6.83 -8.98
C ALA A 394 -7.42 6.75 -9.98
N ILE A 395 -7.73 7.85 -10.69
CA ILE A 395 -8.77 7.94 -11.71
C ILE A 395 -8.21 7.68 -13.12
N PHE A 396 -7.17 8.41 -13.50
CA PHE A 396 -6.66 8.45 -14.87
C PHE A 396 -5.48 7.50 -15.13
N GLY A 397 -4.93 6.90 -14.07
CA GLY A 397 -3.69 6.13 -14.09
C GLY A 397 -2.46 6.99 -13.81
N VAL A 398 -1.40 6.36 -13.30
CA VAL A 398 -0.15 7.05 -12.91
C VAL A 398 0.57 7.67 -14.12
N GLY A 399 0.58 6.99 -15.27
CA GLY A 399 1.28 7.45 -16.49
C GLY A 399 0.82 8.81 -17.02
N PRO A 400 -0.46 8.99 -17.36
CA PRO A 400 -0.98 10.27 -17.85
C PRO A 400 -0.77 11.43 -16.88
N ILE A 401 -0.91 11.18 -15.57
CA ILE A 401 -0.71 12.22 -14.55
C ILE A 401 0.76 12.58 -14.40
N ALA A 402 1.67 11.60 -14.47
CA ALA A 402 3.11 11.87 -14.48
C ALA A 402 3.53 12.70 -15.70
N LEU A 403 2.98 12.39 -16.88
CA LEU A 403 3.22 13.17 -18.10
C LEU A 403 2.69 14.60 -17.95
N GLY A 404 1.46 14.77 -17.48
CA GLY A 404 0.87 16.09 -17.24
C GLY A 404 1.66 16.91 -16.22
N ALA A 405 2.12 16.29 -15.14
CA ALA A 405 2.95 16.92 -14.13
C ALA A 405 4.32 17.36 -14.69
N ALA A 406 4.97 16.53 -15.50
CA ALA A 406 6.22 16.87 -16.18
C ALA A 406 6.04 18.02 -17.18
N VAL A 407 4.95 18.03 -17.96
CA VAL A 407 4.61 19.14 -18.86
C VAL A 407 4.42 20.44 -18.07
N LEU A 408 3.68 20.40 -16.96
CA LEU A 408 3.43 21.57 -16.14
C LEU A 408 4.72 22.12 -15.51
N ALA A 409 5.61 21.24 -15.04
CA ALA A 409 6.93 21.62 -14.55
C ALA A 409 7.78 22.27 -15.67
N THR A 410 7.69 21.76 -16.89
CA THR A 410 8.38 22.32 -18.06
C THR A 410 7.84 23.71 -18.41
N VAL A 411 6.52 23.89 -18.40
CA VAL A 411 5.87 25.20 -18.65
C VAL A 411 6.30 26.23 -17.60
N GLY A 412 6.28 25.87 -16.31
CA GLY A 412 6.75 26.76 -15.25
C GLY A 412 8.23 27.14 -15.40
N THR A 413 9.08 26.18 -15.78
CA THR A 413 10.49 26.44 -16.12
C THR A 413 10.62 27.42 -17.28
N GLY A 414 9.80 27.25 -18.33
CA GLY A 414 9.75 28.14 -19.49
C GLY A 414 9.37 29.57 -19.11
N VAL A 415 8.34 29.75 -18.27
CA VAL A 415 7.92 31.07 -17.75
C VAL A 415 9.07 31.72 -16.97
N CYS A 416 9.72 30.97 -16.08
CA CYS A 416 10.86 31.49 -15.32
C CYS A 416 12.05 31.85 -16.22
N SER A 417 12.30 31.11 -17.30
CA SER A 417 13.39 31.40 -18.23
C SER A 417 13.15 32.62 -19.13
N GLY A 418 11.89 33.06 -19.29
CA GLY A 418 11.52 34.16 -20.18
C GLY A 418 11.78 35.55 -19.61
N SER A 419 11.66 35.73 -18.29
CA SER A 419 11.90 37.02 -17.64
C SER A 419 12.36 36.83 -16.19
N MET A 420 13.41 37.56 -15.80
CA MET A 420 13.96 37.56 -14.43
C MET A 420 13.26 38.54 -13.48
N SER A 421 12.09 39.06 -13.87
CA SER A 421 11.31 39.92 -12.97
C SER A 421 10.60 39.10 -11.90
N LEU A 422 10.49 39.65 -10.68
CA LEU A 422 9.77 38.98 -9.58
C LEU A 422 8.32 38.63 -9.96
N ALA A 423 7.66 39.50 -10.73
CA ALA A 423 6.29 39.31 -11.23
C ALA A 423 6.15 38.12 -12.20
N CYS A 424 7.22 37.73 -12.89
CA CYS A 424 7.23 36.55 -13.77
C CYS A 424 7.71 35.30 -13.03
N LEU A 425 8.74 35.45 -12.17
CA LEU A 425 9.36 34.36 -11.45
C LEU A 425 8.42 33.75 -10.40
N VAL A 426 7.66 34.54 -9.64
CA VAL A 426 6.78 33.99 -8.59
C VAL A 426 5.65 33.12 -9.19
N PRO A 427 4.88 33.58 -10.19
CA PRO A 427 3.88 32.73 -10.86
C PRO A 427 4.49 31.55 -11.62
N GLY A 428 5.63 31.76 -12.31
CA GLY A 428 6.35 30.67 -13.00
C GLY A 428 6.78 29.57 -12.04
N ARG A 429 7.31 29.95 -10.86
CA ARG A 429 7.70 29.04 -9.78
C ARG A 429 6.52 28.34 -9.15
N PHE A 430 5.38 29.01 -9.02
CA PHE A 430 4.15 28.37 -8.58
C PHE A 430 3.72 27.27 -9.56
N VAL A 431 3.63 27.57 -10.86
CA VAL A 431 3.29 26.57 -11.90
C VAL A 431 4.29 25.42 -11.92
N GLN A 432 5.59 25.74 -11.83
CA GLN A 432 6.66 24.75 -11.77
C GLN A 432 6.51 23.84 -10.53
N GLY A 433 6.19 24.43 -9.38
CA GLY A 433 5.96 23.71 -8.13
C GLY A 433 4.78 22.75 -8.21
N VAL A 434 3.66 23.16 -8.83
CA VAL A 434 2.51 22.25 -9.05
C VAL A 434 2.94 21.02 -9.85
N GLY A 435 3.68 21.23 -10.94
CA GLY A 435 4.20 20.13 -11.75
C GLY A 435 5.18 19.24 -10.98
N CYS A 436 6.14 19.83 -10.27
CA CYS A 436 7.13 19.08 -9.50
C CYS A 436 6.53 18.29 -8.33
N GLY A 437 5.53 18.83 -7.62
CA GLY A 437 4.81 18.07 -6.58
C GLY A 437 4.07 16.86 -7.14
N GLY A 438 3.48 16.99 -8.32
CA GLY A 438 2.87 15.87 -9.03
C GLY A 438 3.90 14.83 -9.47
N VAL A 439 5.06 15.28 -9.97
CA VAL A 439 6.19 14.42 -10.31
C VAL A 439 6.69 13.64 -9.10
N ILE A 440 6.81 14.28 -7.93
CA ILE A 440 7.21 13.61 -6.68
C ILE A 440 6.22 12.50 -6.34
N ALA A 441 4.93 12.84 -6.30
CA ALA A 441 3.87 11.91 -5.95
C ALA A 441 3.80 10.72 -6.91
N THR A 442 3.75 10.97 -8.22
CA THR A 442 3.64 9.91 -9.22
C THR A 442 4.88 9.03 -9.29
N SER A 443 6.07 9.58 -9.02
CA SER A 443 7.30 8.78 -9.03
C SER A 443 7.35 7.78 -7.87
N LEU A 444 6.85 8.16 -6.68
CA LEU A 444 6.71 7.23 -5.56
C LEU A 444 5.66 6.16 -5.87
N LEU A 445 4.54 6.53 -6.48
CA LEU A 445 3.51 5.59 -6.95
C LEU A 445 4.06 4.59 -7.99
N MET A 446 4.88 5.05 -8.93
CA MET A 446 5.50 4.17 -9.93
C MET A 446 6.39 3.10 -9.30
N ILE A 447 7.11 3.44 -8.22
CA ILE A 447 7.93 2.46 -7.48
C ILE A 447 7.01 1.43 -6.82
N ASP A 448 5.96 1.89 -6.13
CA ASP A 448 5.05 1.01 -5.40
C ASP A 448 4.27 0.06 -6.34
N GLU A 449 3.92 0.50 -7.56
CA GLU A 449 3.22 -0.32 -8.55
C GLU A 449 4.12 -1.37 -9.25
N VAL A 450 5.41 -1.08 -9.42
CA VAL A 450 6.32 -1.89 -10.25
C VAL A 450 7.24 -2.78 -9.42
N ILE A 451 7.63 -2.33 -8.22
CA ILE A 451 8.61 -3.01 -7.37
C ILE A 451 7.88 -3.80 -6.29
N PRO A 452 8.21 -5.10 -6.09
CA PRO A 452 7.67 -5.90 -5.00
C PRO A 452 8.01 -5.32 -3.63
N TYR A 453 7.07 -5.42 -2.69
CA TYR A 453 7.14 -4.86 -1.34
C TYR A 453 8.49 -5.01 -0.61
N PRO A 454 9.15 -6.19 -0.59
CA PRO A 454 10.42 -6.35 0.13
C PRO A 454 11.57 -5.49 -0.43
N HIS A 455 11.46 -5.08 -1.69
CA HIS A 455 12.47 -4.26 -2.37
C HIS A 455 12.09 -2.78 -2.45
N GLN A 456 10.83 -2.41 -2.21
CA GLN A 456 10.34 -1.03 -2.36
C GLN A 456 11.18 -0.03 -1.56
N ALA A 457 11.48 -0.32 -0.29
CA ALA A 457 12.31 0.57 0.53
C ALA A 457 13.68 0.87 -0.12
N ARG A 458 14.32 -0.13 -0.71
CA ARG A 458 15.62 0.00 -1.38
C ARG A 458 15.52 0.88 -2.64
N PHE A 459 14.50 0.66 -3.46
CA PHE A 459 14.32 1.42 -4.70
C PHE A 459 13.84 2.86 -4.44
N THR A 460 13.02 3.07 -3.41
CA THR A 460 12.72 4.40 -2.87
C THR A 460 13.99 5.10 -2.37
N GLY A 461 14.90 4.37 -1.71
CA GLY A 461 16.22 4.88 -1.36
C GLY A 461 17.05 5.34 -2.57
N TYR A 462 17.01 4.61 -3.68
CA TYR A 462 17.65 5.02 -4.95
C TYR A 462 17.00 6.26 -5.56
N ALA A 463 15.68 6.40 -5.48
CA ALA A 463 14.99 7.63 -5.91
C ALA A 463 15.45 8.85 -5.08
N PHE A 464 15.64 8.72 -3.76
CA PHE A 464 16.19 9.80 -2.93
C PHE A 464 17.67 10.10 -3.23
N GLN A 465 18.47 9.11 -3.62
CA GLN A 465 19.86 9.35 -4.05
C GLN A 465 19.92 10.20 -5.31
N THR A 466 19.07 9.91 -6.31
CA THR A 466 19.02 10.71 -7.55
C THR A 466 18.51 12.12 -7.29
N ARG A 467 17.60 12.30 -6.34
CA ARG A 467 17.20 13.62 -5.82
C ARG A 467 18.40 14.41 -5.26
N VAL A 468 19.28 13.78 -4.47
CA VAL A 468 20.50 14.43 -3.96
C VAL A 468 21.46 14.81 -5.08
N ILE A 469 21.60 13.98 -6.11
CA ILE A 469 22.41 14.29 -7.30
C ILE A 469 21.85 15.53 -8.01
N GLY A 470 20.53 15.59 -8.22
CA GLY A 470 19.87 16.75 -8.81
C GLY A 470 20.10 18.03 -8.00
N ALA A 471 20.04 17.94 -6.67
CA ALA A 471 20.32 19.06 -5.78
C ALA A 471 21.75 19.59 -5.90
N ILE A 472 22.74 18.69 -6.00
CA ILE A 472 24.17 19.02 -6.25
C ILE A 472 24.31 19.76 -7.59
N VAL A 473 23.73 19.22 -8.65
CA VAL A 473 23.79 19.84 -9.99
C VAL A 473 23.10 21.21 -9.98
N GLY A 474 21.96 21.34 -9.30
CA GLY A 474 21.23 22.60 -9.15
C GLY A 474 22.08 23.68 -8.46
N LEU A 475 22.73 23.36 -7.34
CA LEU A 475 23.61 24.30 -6.63
C LEU A 475 24.82 24.74 -7.45
N ILE A 476 25.41 23.82 -8.23
CA ILE A 476 26.53 24.13 -9.12
C ILE A 476 26.09 25.12 -10.20
N PHE A 477 24.98 24.83 -10.88
CA PHE A 477 24.47 25.70 -11.94
C PHE A 477 24.01 27.06 -11.39
N GLY A 478 23.31 27.07 -10.25
CA GLY A 478 22.88 28.30 -9.58
C GLY A 478 24.05 29.20 -9.16
N GLY A 479 25.15 28.61 -8.67
CA GLY A 479 26.34 29.37 -8.28
C GLY A 479 27.19 29.85 -9.46
N LEU A 480 27.40 29.00 -10.47
CA LEU A 480 28.30 29.29 -11.60
C LEU A 480 27.68 30.22 -12.65
N LEU A 481 26.37 30.14 -12.87
CA LEU A 481 25.66 30.91 -13.91
C LEU A 481 24.91 32.11 -13.32
N VAL A 482 25.36 32.64 -12.17
CA VAL A 482 24.70 33.78 -11.50
C VAL A 482 24.65 35.02 -12.39
N ASP A 483 25.74 35.32 -13.11
CA ASP A 483 25.85 36.47 -14.02
C ASP A 483 24.95 36.31 -15.27
N HIS A 484 24.46 35.10 -15.48
CA HIS A 484 23.63 34.67 -16.59
C HIS A 484 22.39 33.95 -16.05
N ALA A 485 21.71 34.58 -15.09
CA ALA A 485 20.57 33.99 -14.35
C ALA A 485 19.52 33.34 -15.26
N VAL A 486 19.26 33.90 -16.44
CA VAL A 486 18.37 33.32 -17.46
C VAL A 486 18.79 31.89 -17.86
N TRP A 487 20.09 31.66 -18.06
CA TRP A 487 20.65 30.37 -18.47
C TRP A 487 20.57 29.29 -17.38
N THR A 488 20.51 29.68 -16.11
CA THR A 488 20.30 28.73 -15.00
C THR A 488 18.95 28.01 -15.15
N PHE A 489 17.91 28.74 -15.55
CA PHE A 489 16.56 28.20 -15.78
C PHE A 489 16.45 27.47 -17.12
N TYR A 490 17.23 27.85 -18.15
CA TYR A 490 17.30 27.06 -19.38
C TYR A 490 17.93 25.68 -19.16
N ALA A 491 18.92 25.56 -18.26
CA ALA A 491 19.52 24.26 -17.93
C ALA A 491 18.48 23.25 -17.41
N SER A 492 17.47 23.69 -16.66
CA SER A 492 16.35 22.82 -16.22
C SER A 492 15.52 22.26 -17.37
N LEU A 493 15.43 22.95 -18.52
CA LEU A 493 14.67 22.45 -19.67
C LEU A 493 15.29 21.18 -20.27
N GLY A 494 16.60 20.99 -20.12
CA GLY A 494 17.27 19.75 -20.56
C GLY A 494 16.74 18.52 -19.81
N PHE A 495 16.62 18.61 -18.48
CA PHE A 495 16.04 17.54 -17.66
C PHE A 495 14.55 17.33 -17.96
N CYS A 496 13.81 18.43 -18.18
CA CYS A 496 12.40 18.38 -18.56
C CYS A 496 12.19 17.64 -19.89
N ALA A 497 12.98 18.00 -20.91
CA ALA A 497 12.90 17.38 -22.24
C ALA A 497 13.22 15.88 -22.19
N LEU A 498 14.25 15.49 -21.43
CA LEU A 498 14.62 14.08 -21.27
C LEU A 498 13.56 13.29 -20.51
N GLY A 499 12.97 13.87 -19.46
CA GLY A 499 11.83 13.27 -18.74
C GLY A 499 10.63 13.05 -19.67
N LEU A 500 10.22 14.09 -20.41
CA LEU A 500 9.10 14.02 -21.37
C LEU A 500 9.34 13.00 -22.49
N LEU A 501 10.60 12.79 -22.89
CA LEU A 501 10.96 11.79 -23.89
C LEU A 501 10.80 10.36 -23.34
N VAL A 502 11.18 10.11 -22.08
CA VAL A 502 11.23 8.77 -21.50
C VAL A 502 9.86 8.29 -21.00
N ILE A 503 9.02 9.19 -20.46
CA ILE A 503 7.71 8.84 -19.86
C ILE A 503 6.83 7.96 -20.79
N PRO A 504 6.65 8.27 -22.09
CA PRO A 504 5.79 7.48 -22.97
C PRO A 504 6.25 6.03 -23.19
N PHE A 505 7.55 5.76 -23.04
CA PHE A 505 8.10 4.42 -23.16
C PHE A 505 8.11 3.70 -21.81
N ALA A 506 8.33 4.43 -20.72
CA ALA A 506 8.44 3.87 -19.37
C ALA A 506 7.10 3.44 -18.79
N VAL A 507 6.04 4.21 -19.03
CA VAL A 507 4.75 4.02 -18.37
C VAL A 507 3.65 3.82 -19.39
N GLU A 508 2.73 2.91 -19.09
CA GLU A 508 1.58 2.68 -19.93
C GLU A 508 0.65 3.90 -19.88
N LEU A 509 0.64 4.69 -20.96
CA LEU A 509 -0.20 5.89 -21.09
C LEU A 509 -1.68 5.58 -21.36
N ARG A 510 -2.08 4.31 -21.36
CA ARG A 510 -3.48 3.94 -21.61
C ARG A 510 -4.34 4.37 -20.43
N THR A 511 -5.16 5.38 -20.65
CA THR A 511 -6.26 5.72 -19.76
C THR A 511 -7.22 4.52 -19.69
N TYR A 512 -7.54 4.05 -18.48
CA TYR A 512 -8.55 3.01 -18.30
C TYR A 512 -9.87 3.49 -18.93
N LYS A 513 -10.36 2.77 -19.95
CA LYS A 513 -11.41 3.24 -20.87
C LYS A 513 -12.83 3.36 -20.28
N ARG A 514 -12.97 3.37 -18.96
CA ARG A 514 -14.21 3.74 -18.28
C ARG A 514 -13.86 4.63 -17.08
N ILE A 515 -13.91 5.95 -17.29
CA ILE A 515 -13.99 6.92 -16.19
C ILE A 515 -15.30 6.60 -15.48
N ALA A 516 -15.25 5.75 -14.46
CA ALA A 516 -16.38 5.54 -13.59
C ALA A 516 -16.53 6.85 -12.80
N LYS A 517 -17.48 7.71 -13.19
CA LYS A 517 -17.83 8.91 -12.41
C LYS A 517 -17.98 8.58 -10.91
N CYS A 518 -18.45 7.36 -10.60
CA CYS A 518 -18.50 6.82 -9.24
C CYS A 518 -17.15 6.89 -8.52
N LYS A 519 -16.05 6.44 -9.14
CA LYS A 519 -14.72 6.44 -8.52
C LYS A 519 -14.18 7.85 -8.26
N ALA A 520 -14.53 8.82 -9.11
CA ALA A 520 -14.19 10.22 -8.88
C ALA A 520 -15.02 10.85 -7.75
N CYS A 521 -16.26 10.40 -7.55
CA CYS A 521 -17.12 10.84 -6.45
C CYS A 521 -16.77 10.21 -5.09
N GLU A 522 -16.02 9.11 -5.09
CA GLU A 522 -15.54 8.43 -3.87
C GLU A 522 -14.29 9.08 -3.25
N LEU A 523 -13.58 9.94 -3.98
CA LEU A 523 -12.38 10.61 -3.50
C LEU A 523 -12.69 11.89 -2.71
N ASP A 524 -11.87 12.16 -1.69
CA ASP A 524 -12.03 13.30 -0.79
C ASP A 524 -11.47 14.61 -1.36
N TRP A 525 -12.17 15.16 -2.36
CA TRP A 525 -11.81 16.44 -2.97
C TRP A 525 -11.92 17.62 -2.01
N GLN A 526 -12.88 17.59 -1.09
CA GLN A 526 -13.08 18.63 -0.09
C GLN A 526 -11.91 18.66 0.89
N GLY A 527 -11.46 17.50 1.38
CA GLY A 527 -10.27 17.39 2.23
C GLY A 527 -9.03 17.95 1.54
N ALA A 528 -8.80 17.61 0.27
CA ALA A 528 -7.67 18.14 -0.49
C ALA A 528 -7.73 19.68 -0.68
N VAL A 529 -8.91 20.25 -0.95
CA VAL A 529 -9.10 21.70 -1.09
C VAL A 529 -8.90 22.43 0.25
N LEU A 530 -9.45 21.89 1.34
CA LEU A 530 -9.26 22.45 2.69
C LEU A 530 -7.79 22.42 3.12
N THR A 531 -7.08 21.35 2.75
CA THR A 531 -5.64 21.22 2.96
C THR A 531 -4.87 22.29 2.21
N PHE A 532 -5.18 22.48 0.92
CA PHE A 532 -4.57 23.51 0.08
C PHE A 532 -4.78 24.92 0.64
N MET A 533 -6.04 25.25 0.94
CA MET A 533 -6.41 26.58 1.42
C MET A 533 -5.85 26.85 2.82
N GLY A 534 -5.94 25.88 3.73
CA GLY A 534 -5.42 26.01 5.09
C GLY A 534 -3.92 26.24 5.15
N MET A 535 -3.15 25.42 4.45
CA MET A 535 -1.69 25.56 4.41
C MET A 535 -1.26 26.83 3.67
N GLY A 536 -1.92 27.16 2.55
CA GLY A 536 -1.65 28.40 1.81
C GLY A 536 -1.86 29.66 2.65
N CYS A 537 -2.98 29.74 3.38
CA CYS A 537 -3.25 30.86 4.29
C CYS A 537 -2.23 30.92 5.45
N LEU A 538 -1.91 29.80 6.10
CA LEU A 538 -0.91 29.80 7.18
C LEU A 538 0.44 30.35 6.70
N LEU A 539 0.91 29.92 5.54
CA LEU A 539 2.21 30.35 5.01
C LEU A 539 2.21 31.82 4.59
N ILE A 540 1.15 32.31 3.95
CA ILE A 540 1.00 33.74 3.63
C ILE A 540 1.05 34.57 4.92
N GLY A 541 0.33 34.15 5.96
CA GLY A 541 0.30 34.83 7.24
C GLY A 541 1.68 34.88 7.91
N VAL A 542 2.40 33.76 7.98
CA VAL A 542 3.76 33.71 8.55
C VAL A 542 4.73 34.57 7.75
N ASN A 543 4.61 34.60 6.42
CA ASN A 543 5.49 35.42 5.60
C ASN A 543 5.22 36.93 5.75
N TRP A 544 3.97 37.32 5.91
CA TRP A 544 3.62 38.74 6.09
C TRP A 544 4.05 39.25 7.46
N GLY A 545 3.93 38.40 8.49
CA GLY A 545 4.30 38.71 9.85
C GLY A 545 5.78 39.05 10.01
N GLY A 546 6.06 40.26 10.50
CA GLY A 546 7.40 40.72 10.82
C GLY A 546 8.24 41.19 9.63
N ILE A 547 7.74 41.07 8.39
CA ILE A 547 8.38 41.55 7.16
C ILE A 547 7.56 42.68 6.53
N LEU A 548 6.33 42.39 6.09
CA LEU A 548 5.44 43.36 5.41
C LEU A 548 4.53 44.08 6.40
N TYR A 549 4.07 43.37 7.43
CA TYR A 549 3.19 43.89 8.46
C TYR A 549 3.69 43.44 9.83
N GLU A 550 3.44 44.24 10.87
CA GLU A 550 3.66 43.80 12.26
C GLU A 550 2.80 42.57 12.57
N TRP A 551 3.30 41.69 13.44
CA TRP A 551 2.58 40.48 13.87
C TRP A 551 1.21 40.76 14.53
N SER A 552 1.04 41.95 15.08
CA SER A 552 -0.21 42.46 15.69
C SER A 552 -1.23 42.94 14.65
N ASN A 553 -0.82 43.12 13.39
CA ASN A 553 -1.68 43.66 12.35
C ASN A 553 -2.80 42.67 12.01
N TRP A 554 -4.02 43.18 11.86
CA TRP A 554 -5.20 42.38 11.57
C TRP A 554 -5.06 41.58 10.28
N HIS A 555 -4.34 42.06 9.26
CA HIS A 555 -4.10 41.32 8.02
C HIS A 555 -3.39 39.99 8.29
N VAL A 556 -2.37 40.00 9.17
CA VAL A 556 -1.60 38.80 9.54
C VAL A 556 -2.46 37.87 10.38
N LEU A 557 -3.14 38.41 11.39
CA LEU A 557 -3.97 37.64 12.32
C LEU A 557 -5.18 36.97 11.64
N VAL A 558 -5.85 37.67 10.70
CA VAL A 558 -6.99 37.13 9.96
C VAL A 558 -6.54 36.00 9.04
N VAL A 559 -5.43 36.16 8.32
CA VAL A 559 -4.92 35.14 7.39
C VAL A 559 -4.41 33.91 8.15
N LEU A 560 -3.70 34.09 9.26
CA LEU A 560 -3.30 32.99 10.14
C LEU A 560 -4.50 32.29 10.77
N GLY A 561 -5.48 33.07 11.27
CA GLY A 561 -6.71 32.55 11.86
C GLY A 561 -7.54 31.76 10.86
N ALA A 562 -7.68 32.24 9.63
CA ALA A 562 -8.36 31.54 8.55
C ALA A 562 -7.66 30.22 8.19
N GLY A 563 -6.32 30.24 8.12
CA GLY A 563 -5.53 29.03 7.88
C GLY A 563 -5.69 27.99 9.00
N ALA A 564 -5.58 28.42 10.26
CA ALA A 564 -5.79 27.55 11.41
C ALA A 564 -7.21 26.99 11.47
N ALA A 565 -8.22 27.83 11.21
CA ALA A 565 -9.61 27.41 11.13
C ALA A 565 -9.83 26.37 10.02
N SER A 566 -9.22 26.56 8.84
CA SER A 566 -9.32 25.58 7.74
C SER A 566 -8.70 24.23 8.09
N ILE A 567 -7.57 24.20 8.81
CA ILE A 567 -6.97 22.95 9.30
C ILE A 567 -7.84 22.30 10.38
N ILE A 568 -8.44 23.07 11.30
CA ILE A 568 -9.38 22.52 12.29
C ILE A 568 -10.62 21.94 11.60
N VAL A 569 -11.18 22.66 10.62
CA VAL A 569 -12.32 22.20 9.82
C VAL A 569 -11.95 20.93 9.06
N LEU A 570 -10.75 20.84 8.48
CA LEU A 570 -10.26 19.63 7.84
C LEU A 570 -10.24 18.44 8.80
N VAL A 571 -9.65 18.59 9.99
CA VAL A 571 -9.58 17.53 11.00
C VAL A 571 -10.97 17.08 11.44
N LEU A 572 -11.89 18.03 11.69
CA LEU A 572 -13.27 17.72 12.07
C LEU A 572 -14.04 17.04 10.92
N TYR A 573 -13.85 17.53 9.69
CA TYR A 573 -14.47 16.99 8.50
C TYR A 573 -14.01 15.54 8.23
N GLU A 574 -12.71 15.29 8.24
CA GLU A 574 -12.16 13.94 8.04
C GLU A 574 -12.50 12.99 9.20
N SER A 575 -12.58 13.48 10.44
CA SER A 575 -12.90 12.65 11.59
C SER A 575 -14.38 12.28 11.71
N LEU A 576 -15.30 13.09 11.16
CA LEU A 576 -16.74 12.94 11.40
C LEU A 576 -17.55 12.59 10.15
N TRP A 577 -17.12 13.04 8.97
CA TRP A 577 -17.93 12.97 7.75
C TRP A 577 -17.26 12.27 6.56
N SER A 578 -15.92 12.22 6.49
CA SER A 578 -15.23 11.61 5.35
C SER A 578 -15.29 10.08 5.42
N VAL A 579 -15.85 9.46 4.38
CA VAL A 579 -15.91 8.00 4.22
C VAL A 579 -14.54 7.45 3.78
N HIS A 580 -13.79 8.22 3.00
CA HIS A 580 -12.46 7.88 2.48
C HIS A 580 -11.48 9.03 2.74
N PRO A 581 -11.05 9.23 4.00
CA PRO A 581 -10.22 10.37 4.39
C PRO A 581 -8.84 10.34 3.70
N LEU A 582 -8.38 11.52 3.29
CA LEU A 582 -7.05 11.68 2.70
C LEU A 582 -5.95 11.48 3.77
N PHE A 583 -6.20 11.97 4.98
CA PHE A 583 -5.41 11.68 6.17
C PHE A 583 -6.18 10.71 7.08
N SER A 584 -6.09 9.41 6.78
CA SER A 584 -6.75 8.41 7.64
C SER A 584 -6.28 8.53 9.09
N SER A 585 -7.23 8.71 10.01
CA SER A 585 -6.98 8.77 11.46
C SER A 585 -6.30 7.52 12.00
N THR A 586 -6.46 6.38 11.31
CA THR A 586 -5.77 5.13 11.62
C THR A 586 -4.25 5.26 11.51
N ILE A 587 -3.74 6.15 10.65
CA ILE A 587 -2.30 6.43 10.50
C ILE A 587 -1.74 7.05 11.80
N PHE A 588 -2.56 7.81 12.54
CA PHE A 588 -2.18 8.48 13.79
C PHE A 588 -2.57 7.70 15.06
N SER A 589 -3.07 6.47 14.91
CA SER A 589 -3.57 5.67 16.05
C SER A 589 -2.46 5.18 17.01
N SER A 590 -1.22 5.03 16.54
CA SER A 590 -0.06 4.73 17.40
C SER A 590 0.83 5.95 17.56
N ILE A 591 1.35 6.13 18.77
CA ILE A 591 2.36 7.14 19.11
C ILE A 591 3.57 6.98 18.20
N ALA A 592 3.98 5.76 17.91
CA ALA A 592 5.17 5.51 17.13
C ALA A 592 5.00 5.90 15.65
N ARG A 593 3.85 5.58 15.04
CA ARG A 593 3.48 6.09 13.69
C ARG A 593 3.45 7.60 13.65
N THR A 594 2.75 8.23 14.60
CA THR A 594 2.67 9.69 14.72
C THR A 594 4.04 10.34 14.86
N THR A 595 4.95 9.75 15.65
CA THR A 595 6.30 10.30 15.85
C THR A 595 7.19 10.23 14.60
N LEU A 596 6.97 9.25 13.71
CA LEU A 596 7.68 9.18 12.43
C LEU A 596 7.24 10.28 11.46
N TYR A 597 5.94 10.52 11.38
CA TYR A 597 5.36 11.58 10.55
C TYR A 597 5.68 12.99 11.09
N LEU A 598 5.60 13.18 12.41
CA LEU A 598 6.09 14.41 13.05
C LEU A 598 7.59 14.61 12.79
N GLY A 599 8.34 13.52 12.87
CA GLY A 599 9.77 13.50 12.58
C GLY A 599 10.09 13.89 11.14
N SER A 600 9.31 13.43 10.15
CA SER A 600 9.52 13.81 8.75
C SER A 600 9.20 15.29 8.48
N LEU A 601 8.17 15.83 9.14
CA LEU A 601 7.86 17.27 9.11
C LEU A 601 9.02 18.10 9.67
N LEU A 602 9.50 17.76 10.88
CA LEU A 602 10.62 18.46 11.50
C LEU A 602 11.91 18.34 10.69
N HIS A 603 12.16 17.17 10.08
CA HIS A 603 13.30 16.96 9.20
C HIS A 603 13.21 17.84 7.94
N GLY A 604 12.03 17.94 7.33
CA GLY A 604 11.78 18.85 6.20
C GLY A 604 12.04 20.31 6.56
N PHE A 605 11.55 20.75 7.73
CA PHE A 605 11.81 22.09 8.26
C PHE A 605 13.31 22.36 8.41
N LEU A 606 14.05 21.46 9.05
CA LEU A 606 15.50 21.64 9.21
C LEU A 606 16.26 21.62 7.90
N LEU A 607 15.89 20.75 6.96
CA LEU A 607 16.56 20.66 5.66
C LEU A 607 16.44 21.98 4.90
N SER A 608 15.23 22.53 4.75
CA SER A 608 15.07 23.82 4.07
C SER A 608 15.72 24.96 4.84
N CYS A 609 15.62 24.97 6.18
CA CYS A 609 16.27 25.98 7.00
C CYS A 609 17.80 25.96 6.82
N HIS A 610 18.44 24.79 6.83
CA HIS A 610 19.87 24.71 6.55
C HIS A 610 20.18 25.18 5.14
N LEU A 611 19.47 24.71 4.13
CA LEU A 611 19.77 25.04 2.73
C LEU A 611 19.66 26.55 2.45
N LEU A 612 18.52 27.16 2.76
CA LEU A 612 18.29 28.59 2.50
C LEU A 612 19.13 29.48 3.41
N ASN A 613 19.13 29.23 4.72
CA ASN A 613 19.78 30.17 5.65
C ASN A 613 21.29 30.00 5.67
N CYS A 614 21.84 28.83 5.35
CA CYS A 614 23.29 28.71 5.12
C CYS A 614 23.71 29.45 3.86
N ALA A 615 22.92 29.38 2.78
CA ALA A 615 23.16 30.14 1.55
C ALA A 615 23.23 31.65 1.87
N LEU A 616 22.20 32.17 2.54
CA LEU A 616 22.15 33.56 2.96
C LEU A 616 23.29 33.94 3.93
N TYR A 617 23.65 33.09 4.89
CA TYR A 617 24.75 33.35 5.82
C TYR A 617 26.10 33.44 5.09
N LEU A 618 26.40 32.47 4.21
CA LEU A 618 27.63 32.43 3.44
C LEU A 618 27.77 33.63 2.49
N ARG A 619 26.63 34.14 2.00
CA ARG A 619 26.61 35.27 1.08
C ARG A 619 26.61 36.64 1.77
N LEU A 620 25.77 36.82 2.79
CA LEU A 620 25.52 38.12 3.44
C LEU A 620 26.49 38.41 4.59
N VAL A 621 26.97 37.38 5.30
CA VAL A 621 27.87 37.56 6.45
C VAL A 621 29.32 37.31 6.03
N GLN A 622 29.56 36.18 5.37
CA GLN A 622 30.91 35.73 4.95
C GLN A 622 31.37 36.33 3.61
N ASP A 623 30.55 37.13 2.93
CA ASP A 623 30.83 37.78 1.65
C ASP A 623 31.36 36.84 0.54
N LEU A 624 30.99 35.56 0.55
CA LEU A 624 31.45 34.64 -0.48
C LEU A 624 30.84 35.01 -1.83
N SER A 625 31.58 34.79 -2.93
CA SER A 625 30.99 34.87 -4.27
C SER A 625 29.94 33.77 -4.46
N SER A 626 28.94 33.99 -5.31
CA SER A 626 27.86 33.01 -5.54
C SER A 626 28.38 31.64 -6.02
N ALA A 627 29.49 31.60 -6.75
CA ALA A 627 30.15 30.35 -7.13
C ALA A 627 30.70 29.59 -5.90
N PHE A 628 31.35 30.30 -4.97
CA PHE A 628 31.85 29.69 -3.73
C PHE A 628 30.72 29.36 -2.75
N GLU A 629 29.63 30.12 -2.73
CA GLU A 629 28.42 29.82 -1.96
C GLU A 629 27.81 28.48 -2.40
N GLY A 630 27.54 28.33 -3.71
CA GLY A 630 27.02 27.09 -4.28
C GLY A 630 27.95 25.90 -4.01
N LEU A 631 29.26 26.08 -4.19
CA LEU A 631 30.28 25.06 -3.89
C LEU A 631 30.30 24.67 -2.40
N SER A 632 30.15 25.64 -1.50
CA SER A 632 30.13 25.42 -0.05
C SER A 632 28.90 24.61 0.37
N LEU A 633 27.75 24.87 -0.24
CA LEU A 633 26.50 24.13 0.03
C LEU A 633 26.58 22.67 -0.46
N LEU A 634 27.45 22.35 -1.43
CA LEU A 634 27.73 20.95 -1.79
C LEU A 634 28.27 20.13 -0.62
N THR A 635 28.87 20.79 0.37
CA THR A 635 29.35 20.14 1.60
C THR A 635 28.21 19.49 2.39
N VAL A 636 26.97 19.98 2.26
CA VAL A 636 25.80 19.33 2.87
C VAL A 636 25.41 18.08 2.09
N PHE A 637 25.42 18.13 0.76
CA PHE A 637 24.92 17.05 -0.09
C PHE A 637 25.92 15.92 -0.38
N SER A 638 27.21 16.23 -0.46
CA SER A 638 28.27 15.25 -0.74
C SER A 638 28.35 14.11 0.30
N PRO A 639 28.44 14.40 1.62
CA PRO A 639 28.40 13.36 2.65
C PRO A 639 27.01 12.71 2.73
N ALA A 640 25.95 13.46 2.43
CA ALA A 640 24.61 12.90 2.39
C ALA A 640 24.47 11.81 1.30
N LEU A 641 24.99 12.06 0.09
CA LEU A 641 24.99 11.09 -1.00
C LEU A 641 25.80 9.83 -0.63
N LEU A 642 27.00 10.01 -0.08
CA LEU A 642 27.83 8.89 0.34
C LEU A 642 27.14 8.05 1.42
N ALA A 643 26.59 8.69 2.45
CA ALA A 643 25.88 8.00 3.51
C ALA A 643 24.63 7.27 2.99
N LEU A 644 23.85 7.87 2.09
CA LEU A 644 22.71 7.19 1.44
C LEU A 644 23.17 5.94 0.68
N ILE A 645 24.23 6.04 -0.12
CA ILE A 645 24.78 4.90 -0.88
C ILE A 645 25.26 3.80 0.08
N LEU A 646 25.95 4.16 1.16
CA LEU A 646 26.42 3.21 2.17
C LEU A 646 25.27 2.49 2.86
N THR A 647 24.21 3.22 3.24
CA THR A 647 23.04 2.62 3.89
C THR A 647 22.35 1.59 3.01
N GLU A 648 22.33 1.77 1.69
CA GLU A 648 21.73 0.81 0.75
C GLU A 648 22.67 -0.34 0.36
N LYS A 649 23.99 -0.09 0.23
CA LYS A 649 24.94 -1.13 -0.20
C LYS A 649 25.41 -2.03 0.94
N VAL A 650 25.56 -1.52 2.16
CA VAL A 650 26.10 -2.30 3.29
C VAL A 650 25.03 -3.21 3.88
N ARG A 651 25.19 -4.53 3.75
CA ARG A 651 24.22 -5.54 4.21
C ARG A 651 23.84 -5.37 5.69
N LEU A 652 24.82 -5.03 6.55
CA LEU A 652 24.61 -4.80 7.99
C LEU A 652 23.63 -3.65 8.25
N LEU A 653 23.65 -2.63 7.41
CA LEU A 653 22.77 -1.47 7.52
C LEU A 653 21.42 -1.69 6.85
N ARG A 654 21.11 -2.89 6.31
CA ARG A 654 19.81 -3.18 5.67
C ARG A 654 18.79 -3.81 6.62
N GLY A 655 19.19 -4.23 7.82
CA GLY A 655 18.30 -4.92 8.76
C GLY A 655 17.14 -4.03 9.26
N PRO A 656 15.94 -4.59 9.48
CA PRO A 656 14.78 -3.84 9.99
C PRO A 656 15.03 -3.28 11.40
N SER A 657 15.87 -3.94 12.20
CA SER A 657 16.25 -3.45 13.53
C SER A 657 17.13 -2.18 13.51
N ILE A 658 17.68 -1.81 12.35
CA ILE A 658 18.66 -0.72 12.24
C ILE A 658 17.99 0.64 12.03
N PHE A 659 16.83 0.74 11.37
CA PHE A 659 16.26 2.03 10.99
C PHE A 659 15.95 2.96 12.18
N PRO A 660 15.49 2.50 13.36
CA PRO A 660 15.27 3.40 14.50
C PRO A 660 16.59 4.00 15.01
N TRP A 661 17.69 3.23 14.94
CA TRP A 661 19.01 3.72 15.27
C TRP A 661 19.49 4.76 14.25
N MET A 662 19.21 4.56 12.96
CA MET A 662 19.50 5.56 11.94
C MET A 662 18.76 6.87 12.21
N VAL A 663 17.48 6.82 12.58
CA VAL A 663 16.70 8.02 12.95
C VAL A 663 17.31 8.72 14.17
N ARG A 664 17.66 7.97 15.23
CA ARG A 664 18.24 8.54 16.46
C ARG A 664 19.61 9.15 16.25
N ILE A 665 20.50 8.44 15.56
CA ILE A 665 21.84 8.92 15.24
C ILE A 665 21.73 10.13 14.30
N GLY A 666 20.81 10.08 13.33
CA GLY A 666 20.51 11.20 12.44
C GLY A 666 20.11 12.45 13.22
N TRP A 667 19.17 12.34 14.17
CA TRP A 667 18.77 13.46 15.02
C TRP A 667 19.88 13.93 15.95
N LEU A 668 20.65 13.03 16.55
CA LEU A 668 21.80 13.39 17.38
C LEU A 668 22.82 14.20 16.57
N CYS A 669 23.16 13.74 15.36
CA CYS A 669 24.02 14.46 14.44
C CYS A 669 23.43 15.83 14.06
N SER A 670 22.13 15.90 13.77
CA SER A 670 21.45 17.17 13.45
C SER A 670 21.43 18.15 14.62
N VAL A 671 21.21 17.69 15.86
CA VAL A 671 21.27 18.52 17.07
C VAL A 671 22.68 19.06 17.30
N LEU A 672 23.70 18.21 17.16
CA LEU A 672 25.09 18.64 17.30
C LEU A 672 25.49 19.63 16.21
N ALA A 673 25.15 19.35 14.96
CA ALA A 673 25.42 20.25 13.84
C ALA A 673 24.72 21.61 14.05
N THR A 674 23.39 21.63 14.29
CA THR A 674 22.61 22.85 14.60
C THR A 674 23.12 23.60 15.82
N GLY A 675 23.61 22.89 16.84
CA GLY A 675 24.25 23.50 18.02
C GLY A 675 25.53 24.26 17.66
N PHE A 676 26.37 23.70 16.78
CA PHE A 676 27.58 24.37 16.33
C PHE A 676 27.31 25.58 15.42
N PHE A 677 26.18 25.62 14.70
CA PHE A 677 25.78 26.81 13.95
C PHE A 677 25.65 28.06 14.82
N ILE A 678 25.33 27.93 16.12
CA ILE A 678 25.22 29.08 17.04
C ILE A 678 26.55 29.83 17.22
N ILE A 679 27.67 29.13 17.05
CA ILE A 679 29.02 29.68 17.21
C ILE A 679 29.45 30.48 15.97
N LEU A 680 28.76 30.31 14.84
CA LEU A 680 29.08 31.01 13.61
C LEU A 680 28.94 32.53 13.78
N ASP A 681 29.99 33.21 13.36
CA ASP A 681 30.18 34.66 13.38
C ASP A 681 30.94 35.11 12.12
N ASP A 682 30.98 36.41 11.86
CA ASP A 682 31.67 37.02 10.71
C ASP A 682 33.14 36.59 10.56
N SER A 683 33.84 36.44 11.69
CA SER A 683 35.25 36.06 11.80
C SER A 683 35.51 34.55 11.71
N THR A 684 34.47 33.74 11.50
CA THR A 684 34.60 32.28 11.49
C THR A 684 35.38 31.81 10.26
N PRO A 685 36.49 31.06 10.44
CA PRO A 685 37.29 30.61 9.32
C PRO A 685 36.56 29.50 8.52
N PRO A 686 36.82 29.38 7.19
CA PRO A 686 36.12 28.46 6.29
C PRO A 686 36.01 27.01 6.74
N GLN A 687 37.07 26.52 7.38
CA GLN A 687 37.17 25.13 7.81
C GLN A 687 36.07 24.76 8.81
N ILE A 688 35.71 25.68 9.71
CA ILE A 688 34.74 25.40 10.78
C ILE A 688 33.35 25.19 10.20
N TRP A 689 32.86 26.12 9.36
CA TRP A 689 31.54 25.95 8.77
C TRP A 689 31.47 24.80 7.76
N VAL A 690 32.56 24.46 7.06
CA VAL A 690 32.64 23.24 6.23
C VAL A 690 32.42 21.99 7.08
N PHE A 691 33.08 21.85 8.23
CA PHE A 691 32.88 20.69 9.12
C PHE A 691 31.46 20.61 9.68
N ILE A 692 30.86 21.76 10.02
CA ILE A 692 29.49 21.83 10.51
C ILE A 692 28.50 21.39 9.42
N LEU A 693 28.66 21.89 8.19
CA LEU A 693 27.83 21.49 7.05
C LEU A 693 27.95 20.00 6.74
N LEU A 694 29.15 19.44 6.87
CA LEU A 694 29.39 18.01 6.69
C LEU A 694 28.62 17.18 7.73
N GLY A 695 28.66 17.58 9.00
CA GLY A 695 27.87 16.95 10.06
C GLY A 695 26.37 17.05 9.82
N ALA A 696 25.88 18.20 9.35
CA ALA A 696 24.49 18.40 8.99
C ALA A 696 24.05 17.46 7.84
N GLY A 697 24.89 17.31 6.81
CA GLY A 697 24.65 16.40 5.68
C GLY A 697 24.53 14.93 6.08
N ILE A 698 25.40 14.46 6.98
CA ILE A 698 25.31 13.11 7.56
C ILE A 698 24.01 12.95 8.35
N GLY A 699 23.63 13.95 9.16
CA GLY A 699 22.34 13.94 9.88
C GLY A 699 21.15 13.78 8.93
N HIS A 700 21.07 14.60 7.88
CA HIS A 700 19.99 14.55 6.89
C HIS A 700 19.91 13.22 6.15
N SER A 701 21.03 12.65 5.70
CA SER A 701 21.02 11.36 5.01
C SER A 701 20.55 10.21 5.88
N LEU A 702 21.01 10.15 7.15
CA LEU A 702 20.54 9.14 8.11
C LEU A 702 19.05 9.29 8.40
N LEU A 703 18.53 10.51 8.48
CA LEU A 703 17.10 10.78 8.65
C LEU A 703 16.30 10.36 7.41
N ILE A 704 16.73 10.74 6.20
CA ILE A 704 16.09 10.28 4.94
C ILE A 704 16.05 8.77 4.91
N SER A 705 17.17 8.09 5.17
CA SER A 705 17.24 6.63 5.13
C SER A 705 16.40 5.97 6.22
N GLY A 706 16.42 6.52 7.44
CA GLY A 706 15.67 5.99 8.57
C GLY A 706 14.16 6.11 8.40
N TYR A 707 13.67 7.27 7.94
CA TYR A 707 12.23 7.50 7.81
C TYR A 707 11.59 6.71 6.66
N HIS A 708 12.16 6.72 5.46
CA HIS A 708 11.51 6.02 4.35
C HIS A 708 11.44 4.50 4.63
N ARG A 709 12.48 3.93 5.24
CA ARG A 709 12.46 2.52 5.69
C ARG A 709 11.47 2.28 6.80
N GLY A 710 11.43 3.16 7.80
CA GLY A 710 10.46 3.03 8.90
C GLY A 710 9.03 3.05 8.38
N VAL A 711 8.73 3.93 7.42
CA VAL A 711 7.40 4.04 6.80
C VAL A 711 7.05 2.80 5.99
N HIS A 712 7.97 2.28 5.17
CA HIS A 712 7.75 1.02 4.44
C HIS A 712 7.60 -0.17 5.40
N HIS A 713 8.36 -0.23 6.50
CA HIS A 713 8.31 -1.37 7.43
C HIS A 713 7.03 -1.42 8.27
N ILE A 714 6.51 -0.25 8.67
CA ILE A 714 5.31 -0.16 9.53
C ILE A 714 4.03 -0.35 8.74
N HIS A 715 4.04 -0.06 7.43
CA HIS A 715 2.91 -0.34 6.54
C HIS A 715 3.18 -1.62 5.76
N GLN A 716 3.18 -2.75 6.47
CA GLN A 716 2.88 -4.03 5.82
C GLN A 716 1.41 -3.99 5.36
N PRO A 717 1.10 -4.36 4.11
CA PRO A 717 -0.28 -4.42 3.66
C PRO A 717 -1.02 -5.46 4.51
N SER A 718 -1.86 -4.99 5.43
CA SER A 718 -2.79 -5.85 6.17
C SER A 718 -3.90 -6.30 5.22
N ARG A 719 -4.40 -7.51 5.45
CA ARG A 719 -5.39 -8.22 4.61
C ARG A 719 -6.67 -7.41 4.30
N ASP A 720 -6.97 -6.37 5.08
CA ASP A 720 -8.23 -5.62 5.02
C ASP A 720 -8.14 -4.28 4.27
N SER A 721 -6.93 -3.79 3.93
CA SER A 721 -6.77 -2.52 3.21
C SER A 721 -6.68 -2.76 1.70
N GLU A 722 -7.76 -3.21 1.08
CA GLU A 722 -7.83 -3.42 -0.38
C GLU A 722 -7.69 -2.09 -1.18
N HIS A 723 -7.70 -0.93 -0.51
CA HIS A 723 -7.61 0.37 -1.17
C HIS A 723 -6.57 1.29 -0.50
N TYR A 724 -5.48 1.52 -1.25
CA TYR A 724 -4.40 2.53 -1.09
C TYR A 724 -3.19 2.20 -0.19
N PRO A 725 -2.33 1.23 -0.58
CA PRO A 725 -0.97 1.07 -0.01
C PRO A 725 -0.03 2.28 -0.24
N ALA A 726 -0.42 3.23 -1.10
CA ALA A 726 0.36 4.41 -1.46
C ALA A 726 0.24 5.61 -0.49
N SER A 727 -0.64 5.57 0.51
CA SER A 727 -0.89 6.75 1.37
C SER A 727 0.30 7.06 2.27
N SER A 728 1.05 6.06 2.74
CA SER A 728 1.98 6.26 3.86
C SER A 728 3.34 6.82 3.46
N ILE A 729 3.91 6.35 2.35
CA ILE A 729 5.13 6.94 1.78
C ILE A 729 4.86 8.33 1.20
N LEU A 730 3.67 8.53 0.62
CA LEU A 730 3.21 9.84 0.18
C LEU A 730 3.00 10.78 1.37
N MET A 731 2.41 10.31 2.46
CA MET A 731 2.23 11.09 3.69
C MET A 731 3.58 11.56 4.25
N TYR A 732 4.57 10.67 4.25
CA TYR A 732 5.95 11.02 4.58
C TYR A 732 6.49 12.14 3.70
N SER A 733 6.32 12.04 2.38
CA SER A 733 6.74 13.07 1.42
C SER A 733 6.02 14.39 1.67
N LEU A 734 4.69 14.35 1.81
CA LEU A 734 3.83 15.50 2.00
C LEU A 734 4.20 16.29 3.26
N LEU A 735 4.28 15.61 4.40
CA LEU A 735 4.63 16.24 5.68
C LEU A 735 6.05 16.79 5.67
N ARG A 736 6.99 16.10 5.02
CA ARG A 736 8.35 16.62 4.84
C ARG A 736 8.34 17.89 3.98
N THR A 737 7.59 17.93 2.87
CA THR A 737 7.47 19.15 2.06
C THR A 737 6.77 20.27 2.83
N TRP A 738 5.79 19.97 3.68
CA TRP A 738 5.16 20.97 4.55
C TRP A 738 6.16 21.60 5.52
N GLY A 739 7.00 20.78 6.14
CA GLY A 739 8.11 21.27 6.95
C GLY A 739 9.00 22.23 6.16
N MET A 740 9.35 21.87 4.92
CA MET A 740 10.16 22.73 4.04
C MET A 740 9.45 24.05 3.71
N CYS A 741 8.14 24.02 3.47
CA CYS A 741 7.35 25.22 3.19
C CYS A 741 7.34 26.19 4.37
N ILE A 742 7.21 25.68 5.60
CA ILE A 742 7.20 26.50 6.82
C ILE A 742 8.57 27.13 7.08
N ALA A 743 9.64 26.41 6.75
CA ALA A 743 11.02 26.85 7.00
C ALA A 743 11.39 28.15 6.27
N VAL A 744 10.95 28.34 5.03
CA VAL A 744 11.34 29.52 4.22
C VAL A 744 10.79 30.83 4.84
N PRO A 745 9.48 30.99 5.09
CA PRO A 745 8.94 32.18 5.74
C PRO A 745 9.45 32.38 7.17
N VAL A 746 9.57 31.31 7.97
CA VAL A 746 10.06 31.41 9.36
C VAL A 746 11.51 31.85 9.40
N GLY A 747 12.38 31.28 8.55
CA GLY A 747 13.78 31.67 8.44
C GLY A 747 13.93 33.13 8.02
N GLY A 748 13.22 33.52 6.95
CA GLY A 748 13.18 34.90 6.47
C GLY A 748 12.67 35.88 7.53
N ALA A 749 11.55 35.57 8.19
CA ALA A 749 10.98 36.44 9.21
C ALA A 749 11.94 36.62 10.41
N ILE A 750 12.57 35.55 10.90
CA ILE A 750 13.48 35.66 12.06
C ILE A 750 14.74 36.47 11.71
N VAL A 751 15.36 36.19 10.56
CA VAL A 751 16.61 36.84 10.15
C VAL A 751 16.37 38.31 9.79
N LEU A 752 15.31 38.61 9.02
CA LEU A 752 15.04 39.95 8.52
C LEU A 752 14.34 40.86 9.53
N HIS A 753 13.61 40.32 10.52
CA HIS A 753 12.84 41.13 11.48
C HIS A 753 13.71 42.13 12.26
N ARG A 754 14.95 41.76 12.61
CA ARG A 754 15.86 42.66 13.33
C ARG A 754 16.25 43.88 12.49
N ILE A 755 16.56 43.65 11.21
CA ILE A 755 16.92 44.70 10.25
C ILE A 755 15.75 45.67 10.07
N VAL A 756 14.56 45.14 9.82
CA VAL A 756 13.34 45.94 9.63
C VAL A 756 13.00 46.78 10.87
N ARG A 757 13.23 46.23 12.07
CA ARG A 757 12.95 46.93 13.34
C ARG A 757 13.89 48.11 13.61
N GLU A 758 15.15 48.02 13.20
CA GLU A 758 16.16 49.05 13.49
C GLU A 758 16.30 50.09 12.38
N GLU A 759 16.15 49.70 11.11
CA GLU A 759 16.31 50.61 9.95
C GLU A 759 14.99 51.14 9.38
N GLY A 760 13.85 50.53 9.72
CA GLY A 760 12.52 50.86 9.18
C GLY A 760 12.25 50.25 7.80
N ALA A 761 10.99 49.91 7.52
CA ALA A 761 10.57 49.13 6.35
C ALA A 761 10.89 49.76 4.97
N GLU A 762 11.00 51.10 4.89
CA GLU A 762 11.29 51.82 3.63
C GLU A 762 12.80 51.93 3.32
N ARG A 763 13.68 51.68 4.30
CA ARG A 763 15.15 51.75 4.13
C ARG A 763 15.84 50.40 4.08
N SER A 764 15.11 49.30 4.24
CA SER A 764 15.64 47.93 4.16
C SER A 764 15.96 47.46 2.72
N HIS A 765 16.28 48.38 1.82
CA HIS A 765 17.01 48.05 0.61
C HIS A 765 18.41 47.65 1.05
N LEU A 766 18.62 46.35 1.26
CA LEU A 766 19.96 45.76 1.44
C LEU A 766 20.76 46.01 0.16
N GLU A 767 21.29 47.22 -0.02
CA GLU A 767 22.26 47.58 -1.05
C GLU A 767 23.62 46.98 -0.66
N PHE A 768 23.74 45.66 -0.75
CA PHE A 768 25.05 45.01 -0.72
C PHE A 768 25.67 45.09 -2.13
N HIS A 769 26.23 46.24 -2.46
CA HIS A 769 27.25 46.31 -3.50
C HIS A 769 28.47 45.52 -3.00
N ALA A 770 28.66 44.32 -3.56
CA ALA A 770 29.84 43.50 -3.33
C ALA A 770 31.10 44.32 -3.67
N GLY A 771 31.78 44.83 -2.64
CA GLY A 771 33.05 45.54 -2.77
C GLY A 771 33.21 46.79 -1.90
N GLU A 772 32.17 47.61 -1.71
CA GLU A 772 32.31 48.93 -1.04
C GLU A 772 31.74 49.01 0.39
N ALA A 773 30.82 48.11 0.77
CA ALA A 773 30.17 48.11 2.09
C ALA A 773 31.10 47.70 3.26
N VAL A 774 32.28 47.14 2.99
CA VAL A 774 33.20 46.60 4.02
C VAL A 774 33.99 47.71 4.75
N ILE A 775 34.01 48.93 4.21
CA ILE A 775 34.83 50.04 4.74
C ILE A 775 34.01 50.99 5.65
N SER A 776 32.69 51.03 5.54
CA SER A 776 31.84 51.94 6.33
C SER A 776 31.46 51.35 7.69
N GLN A 777 31.33 52.18 8.74
CA GLN A 777 30.80 51.75 10.05
C GLN A 777 29.39 51.14 9.92
N GLN A 778 28.57 51.74 9.06
CA GLN A 778 27.20 51.31 8.81
C GLN A 778 27.11 49.88 8.24
N GLY A 779 28.06 49.46 7.38
CA GLY A 779 28.10 48.08 6.88
C GLY A 779 28.51 47.05 7.95
N ARG A 780 29.31 47.45 8.95
CA ARG A 780 29.68 46.58 10.08
C ARG A 780 28.51 46.39 11.04
N ASP A 781 27.81 47.47 11.37
CA ASP A 781 26.59 47.42 12.19
C ASP A 781 25.51 46.56 11.49
N GLN A 782 25.38 46.73 10.17
CA GLN A 782 24.73 45.86 9.18
C GLN A 782 24.88 44.36 9.48
N LYS A 783 26.15 43.92 9.43
CA LYS A 783 26.53 42.52 9.59
C LYS A 783 26.32 41.99 11.00
N GLU A 784 26.57 42.80 12.03
CA GLU A 784 26.37 42.38 13.41
C GLU A 784 24.88 42.08 13.69
N MET A 785 23.97 42.90 13.14
CA MET A 785 22.53 42.63 13.19
C MET A 785 22.15 41.33 12.51
N LEU A 786 22.69 41.08 11.31
CA LEU A 786 22.48 39.84 10.54
C LEU A 786 22.97 38.61 11.32
N VAL A 787 24.18 38.66 11.87
CA VAL A 787 24.73 37.59 12.73
C VAL A 787 23.80 37.35 13.93
N GLY A 788 23.32 38.42 14.57
CA GLY A 788 22.35 38.31 15.66
C GLY A 788 21.03 37.63 15.25
N GLY A 789 20.54 37.92 14.04
CA GLY A 789 19.37 37.28 13.43
C GLY A 789 19.58 35.80 13.15
N PHE A 790 20.69 35.45 12.49
CA PHE A 790 21.08 34.05 12.26
C PHE A 790 21.26 33.27 13.55
N ARG A 791 21.93 33.85 14.57
CA ARG A 791 22.12 33.22 15.88
C ARG A 791 20.79 32.90 16.57
N MET A 792 19.78 33.76 16.42
CA MET A 792 18.43 33.48 16.92
C MET A 792 17.78 32.33 16.14
N LEU A 793 17.89 32.34 14.81
CA LEU A 793 17.38 31.27 13.97
C LEU A 793 18.03 29.91 14.31
N TRP A 794 19.35 29.87 14.47
CA TRP A 794 20.07 28.64 14.85
C TRP A 794 19.58 28.08 16.19
N ARG A 795 19.25 28.93 17.17
CA ARG A 795 18.64 28.49 18.43
C ARG A 795 17.25 27.87 18.24
N VAL A 796 16.42 28.45 17.38
CA VAL A 796 15.11 27.89 17.02
C VAL A 796 15.27 26.53 16.35
N MET A 797 16.27 26.40 15.45
CA MET A 797 16.60 25.14 14.80
C MET A 797 17.11 24.07 15.78
N VAL A 798 17.90 24.44 16.79
CA VAL A 798 18.28 23.52 17.87
C VAL A 798 17.06 23.03 18.66
N GLY A 799 16.09 23.91 18.92
CA GLY A 799 14.82 23.52 19.55
C GLY A 799 14.04 22.51 18.70
N ALA A 800 13.92 22.78 17.40
CA ALA A 800 13.24 21.88 16.45
C ALA A 800 13.99 20.54 16.30
N SER A 801 15.32 20.55 16.29
CA SER A 801 16.14 19.33 16.20
C SER A 801 16.10 18.51 17.49
N ALA A 802 16.08 19.16 18.65
CA ALA A 802 15.90 18.50 19.94
C ALA A 802 14.52 17.85 20.05
N LEU A 803 13.46 18.52 19.58
CA LEU A 803 12.11 17.94 19.53
C LEU A 803 12.07 16.70 18.63
N GLY A 804 12.73 16.74 17.47
CA GLY A 804 12.90 15.56 16.60
C GLY A 804 13.70 14.44 17.26
N GLY A 805 14.76 14.79 18.00
CA GLY A 805 15.53 13.83 18.79
C GLY A 805 14.68 13.13 19.86
N VAL A 806 13.85 13.89 20.59
CA VAL A 806 12.91 13.33 21.58
C VAL A 806 11.86 12.45 20.90
N SER A 807 11.29 12.89 19.78
CA SER A 807 10.30 12.08 19.04
C SER A 807 10.89 10.74 18.56
N SER A 808 12.17 10.72 18.19
CA SER A 808 12.87 9.50 17.76
C SER A 808 13.00 8.41 18.83
N LEU A 809 12.87 8.77 20.11
CA LEU A 809 12.92 7.78 21.20
C LEU A 809 11.72 6.84 21.16
N PHE A 810 10.56 7.35 20.75
CA PHE A 810 9.30 6.62 20.68
C PHE A 810 9.21 5.67 19.48
N VAL A 811 10.13 5.79 18.50
CA VAL A 811 10.20 4.88 17.33
C VAL A 811 10.52 3.44 17.74
N LYS A 812 11.15 3.19 18.90
CA LYS A 812 11.41 1.81 19.41
C LYS A 812 10.15 1.06 19.82
N ARG A 813 9.16 1.79 20.36
CA ARG A 813 7.89 1.17 20.76
C ARG A 813 7.17 0.58 19.56
N CYS A 814 7.42 1.08 18.35
CA CYS A 814 6.88 0.52 17.11
C CYS A 814 7.35 -0.90 16.83
N ILE A 815 8.63 -1.23 17.05
CA ILE A 815 9.13 -2.61 16.81
C ILE A 815 8.50 -3.55 17.83
N ALA A 816 8.44 -3.16 19.10
CA ALA A 816 7.81 -3.98 20.12
C ALA A 816 6.29 -4.11 19.92
N GLU A 817 5.58 -3.07 19.47
CA GLU A 817 4.15 -3.14 19.15
C GLU A 817 3.89 -3.95 17.88
N CYS A 818 4.71 -3.81 16.83
CA CYS A 818 4.61 -4.61 15.61
C CYS A 818 4.98 -6.08 15.83
N ASP A 819 6.02 -6.36 16.64
CA ASP A 819 6.40 -7.71 17.04
C ASP A 819 5.32 -8.33 17.94
N VAL A 820 4.69 -7.55 18.83
CA VAL A 820 3.57 -8.00 19.68
C VAL A 820 2.27 -8.18 18.89
N THR A 821 2.06 -7.45 17.79
CA THR A 821 0.96 -7.75 16.85
C THR A 821 1.28 -8.93 15.94
N SER A 822 2.55 -9.19 15.59
CA SER A 822 2.92 -10.43 14.86
C SER A 822 3.10 -11.67 15.78
N GLU A 823 3.11 -11.48 17.10
CA GLU A 823 3.05 -12.57 18.09
C GLU A 823 1.61 -12.80 18.60
N ASN A 824 0.65 -11.91 18.27
CA ASN A 824 -0.77 -12.04 18.63
C ASN A 824 -1.74 -12.07 17.44
N ASP A 825 -1.25 -11.95 16.20
CA ASP A 825 -1.89 -12.49 15.01
C ASP A 825 -1.22 -13.82 14.72
#